data_AF-A0A6I1H0K1-F1
#
_entry.id   AF-A0A6I1H0K1-F1
#
_cell.length_a   1.000
_cell.length_b   1.000
_cell.length_c   1.000
_cell.angle_alpha   90.00
_cell.angle_beta   90.00
_cell.angle_gamma   90.00
#
_symmetry.space_group_name_H-M   'P 1'
#
loop_
_entity.id
_entity.type
_entity.pdbx_description
1 polymer ?
#
loop_
_entity_poly.entity_id
_entity_poly.type
_entity_poly.pdbx_seq_one_letter_code
_entity_poly.pdbx_strand_id
1 'polypeptide(L)'
;MTIFFHGEKNRRWYFAENIGKSAKAKSLLFSSLLLTAANIAAMPLSISPGHPRLLTTQTAIDQLVGRLPLPPAVFPAAGGTIAFDFTAAEKNPALDGGVQLVFGELNTSNGKNGIFIRHTDADTAGTASIQVGMLQKTIGSQAARYIAQKVVDMPIGVATRIEFSWNSLAKTSSLKIGGVNMPMSLEWLRVDMNNPNSEKVNFSPDLTAFQFPGRMNEAISNFILKDAQGNTVVHYPDAVDLKLATAWFDFVRLVDLDVASLTMCPTSATPWTAPAVCNTATGHRNLLVATAQQLALAYKIKKQPAYFSAVLNYIDKLRAVPLNAGGDMSMGGRVTALGILYDWLHAELGQTVVPNDPGQANYLTAMAASIRTTIVAQAAPGGTNLLSEICGQQGMSSSAFDCAVKPVFSNWNRYAVPPQPSIANAYMAGMNFSSVYGAAAGLLAIADAPNADVLPMIDTAYSHFNEGFLAVRRDISTDGGYHSGFSYSLVDLPSRLLMWNTAVQNADDMGQVSGWLPKTIYPYIYGLRDDKSYPASGDNFVTLSTGTLVGSVALWAAAHANDGNAWNFYQEKVHAQRKSPNRYPYILEQLLWPVNTAALNAPAELELSRHFRRSGQVLMRDRWTHADATLLEFKSTSFISDNHHHLDQNSISLNYKGPLLVDSGRYDAYGSAHWANYYTRSIAHNTVIAFDGNERFQRPGSGTSKVEFSNDGGQWLGSARQAYPTLEEIQPGAINAMDGIVNYEYTPAYTYVRGNASKAYAASKLDQAHGFLRSIVYLPVPATGSLPIILSFDRVRTNAAPATFLLHTVNEPAAAVPATALGNGQYRFTHAAGDARAITIRNGGGMLIARTLLPEQAAITKVGGLDAHGQLCDQISADSAIGIGTLQPGGPTGDCRFTVRTLQPDNSYKWRNYPPKPATGPYDDSVTGDIGAWRLEVQASEAAPAGTVQYFLHALHVADNDYGSGSAGSGSAQRLVADSHTEVVLIGTQTVVAFNRDAAPSARMSWTGPPSATTVLATGLLPNSDFLLSRAATADGEQLILAQAPASSATYRSSSEGVVNIGM
;
A
#
# COMPACT_ATOMS: atom_id res chain seq x y z
N MET A 1 -15.66 16.52 -8.12
CA MET A 1 -15.20 17.05 -6.83
C MET A 1 -14.40 18.30 -7.15
N THR A 2 -14.94 19.46 -6.79
CA THR A 2 -14.58 20.75 -7.40
C THR A 2 -13.72 21.57 -6.44
N ILE A 3 -12.53 21.99 -6.85
CA ILE A 3 -11.77 23.04 -6.17
C ILE A 3 -11.90 24.30 -7.02
N PHE A 4 -12.61 25.29 -6.48
CA PHE A 4 -12.98 26.53 -7.15
C PHE A 4 -11.85 27.56 -7.05
N PHE A 5 -11.39 28.07 -8.19
CA PHE A 5 -10.65 29.33 -8.29
C PHE A 5 -11.39 30.26 -9.25
N HIS A 6 -11.88 31.40 -8.77
CA HIS A 6 -12.22 32.56 -9.60
C HIS A 6 -11.73 33.80 -8.88
N GLY A 7 -10.90 34.58 -9.58
CA GLY A 7 -10.35 35.85 -9.12
C GLY A 7 -11.21 37.02 -9.57
N GLU A 8 -11.07 38.16 -8.90
CA GLU A 8 -11.49 39.44 -9.45
C GLU A 8 -10.66 40.62 -8.92
N LYS A 9 -10.62 41.66 -9.76
CA LYS A 9 -9.67 42.77 -9.79
C LYS A 9 -10.04 43.95 -8.88
N ASN A 10 -9.02 44.80 -8.70
CA ASN A 10 -9.03 46.24 -8.39
C ASN A 10 -9.23 46.67 -6.92
N ARG A 11 -8.15 47.25 -6.35
CA ARG A 11 -8.13 48.65 -5.87
C ARG A 11 -6.68 49.11 -5.60
N ARG A 12 -6.31 50.22 -6.24
CA ARG A 12 -5.11 51.04 -6.01
C ARG A 12 -5.23 51.75 -4.66
N TRP A 13 -4.12 51.89 -3.90
CA TRP A 13 -3.79 53.09 -3.12
C TRP A 13 -2.26 53.23 -2.98
N TYR A 14 -1.83 54.49 -2.97
CA TYR A 14 -0.46 55.03 -3.07
C TYR A 14 0.20 55.31 -1.71
N PHE A 15 1.50 55.67 -1.78
CA PHE A 15 2.44 56.26 -0.78
C PHE A 15 3.35 55.27 -0.06
N ALA A 16 4.63 55.53 0.23
CA ALA A 16 5.74 56.36 -0.29
C ALA A 16 6.96 56.01 0.60
N GLU A 17 8.16 56.00 0.00
CA GLU A 17 9.51 56.33 0.54
C GLU A 17 9.66 56.71 2.05
N ASN A 18 10.73 56.45 2.82
CA ASN A 18 12.17 56.49 2.51
C ASN A 18 13.05 56.14 3.76
N ILE A 19 14.36 55.85 3.55
CA ILE A 19 15.53 56.03 4.47
C ILE A 19 15.62 55.09 5.71
N GLY A 20 16.73 54.45 6.10
CA GLY A 20 18.13 54.44 5.67
C GLY A 20 19.07 54.09 6.85
N LYS A 21 20.29 53.61 6.52
CA LYS A 21 21.55 53.52 7.32
C LYS A 21 21.90 52.24 8.10
N SER A 22 22.73 51.44 7.42
CA SER A 22 24.09 50.95 7.76
C SER A 22 24.58 50.82 9.22
N ALA A 23 25.19 49.66 9.51
CA ALA A 23 26.45 49.58 10.27
C ALA A 23 27.32 48.37 9.84
N LYS A 24 28.59 48.67 9.58
CA LYS A 24 29.80 47.84 9.29
C LYS A 24 30.10 46.85 10.45
N ALA A 25 30.90 45.80 10.40
CA ALA A 25 31.73 45.06 9.42
C ALA A 25 32.29 43.83 10.16
N LYS A 26 32.62 42.74 9.46
CA LYS A 26 33.89 42.00 9.63
C LYS A 26 34.04 40.94 8.54
N SER A 27 35.07 41.16 7.73
CA SER A 27 35.48 40.39 6.58
C SER A 27 36.17 39.09 7.00
N LEU A 28 35.67 37.95 6.52
CA LEU A 28 36.43 36.72 6.38
C LEU A 28 36.39 36.35 4.90
N LEU A 29 37.57 36.30 4.29
CA LEU A 29 37.75 35.94 2.90
C LEU A 29 37.23 34.51 2.65
N PHE A 30 36.12 34.40 1.94
CA PHE A 30 35.78 33.22 1.15
C PHE A 30 35.79 33.63 -0.32
N SER A 31 36.72 33.04 -1.06
CA SER A 31 36.86 33.19 -2.50
C SER A 31 35.55 32.82 -3.18
N SER A 32 34.83 33.83 -3.67
CA SER A 32 33.66 33.66 -4.52
C SER A 32 34.15 33.35 -5.95
N LEU A 33 34.21 32.06 -6.30
CA LEU A 33 34.05 31.69 -7.70
C LEU A 33 32.57 31.92 -8.05
N LEU A 34 32.32 33.04 -8.74
CA LEU A 34 31.12 33.23 -9.54
C LEU A 34 31.14 32.19 -10.66
N LEU A 35 30.63 30.99 -10.38
CA LEU A 35 30.09 30.13 -11.42
C LEU A 35 28.79 30.78 -11.90
N THR A 36 28.90 31.62 -12.93
CA THR A 36 27.76 31.88 -13.81
C THR A 36 27.29 30.53 -14.32
N ALA A 37 26.15 30.05 -13.82
CA ALA A 37 25.48 28.89 -14.39
C ALA A 37 25.19 29.22 -15.85
N ALA A 38 26.02 28.69 -16.75
CA ALA A 38 25.64 28.60 -18.14
C ALA A 38 24.39 27.72 -18.17
N ASN A 39 23.26 28.28 -18.60
CA ASN A 39 22.09 27.52 -19.00
C ASN A 39 22.54 26.60 -20.15
N ILE A 40 23.00 25.39 -19.83
CA ILE A 40 23.09 24.32 -20.80
C ILE A 40 21.63 23.99 -21.12
N ALA A 41 21.17 24.43 -22.29
CA ALA A 41 19.87 23.98 -22.80
C ALA A 41 19.92 22.45 -22.82
N ALA A 42 19.04 21.81 -22.04
CA ALA A 42 18.91 20.36 -22.05
C ALA A 42 18.68 19.91 -23.50
N MET A 43 19.40 18.87 -23.94
CA MET A 43 19.16 18.31 -25.27
C MET A 43 17.71 17.81 -25.33
N PRO A 44 16.98 18.05 -26.43
CA PRO A 44 15.61 17.56 -26.58
C PRO A 44 15.56 16.03 -26.47
N LEU A 45 14.46 15.50 -25.94
CA LEU A 45 14.28 14.05 -25.81
C LEU A 45 14.21 13.39 -27.21
N SER A 46 14.90 12.27 -27.35
CA SER A 46 14.93 11.41 -28.54
C SER A 46 14.03 10.21 -28.29
N ILE A 47 12.92 10.14 -29.03
CA ILE A 47 11.96 9.05 -28.92
C ILE A 47 12.50 7.78 -29.59
N SER A 48 12.37 6.65 -28.93
CA SER A 48 12.68 5.34 -29.51
C SER A 48 11.88 5.14 -30.81
N PRO A 49 12.51 4.81 -31.96
CA PRO A 49 11.81 4.80 -33.25
C PRO A 49 10.96 3.55 -33.52
N GLY A 50 11.09 2.50 -32.70
CA GLY A 50 10.40 1.23 -32.89
C GLY A 50 9.12 1.12 -32.05
N HIS A 51 8.20 0.26 -32.49
CA HIS A 51 7.00 -0.13 -31.75
C HIS A 51 7.01 -1.64 -31.47
N PRO A 52 6.56 -2.11 -30.28
CA PRO A 52 6.22 -1.30 -29.11
C PRO A 52 7.45 -0.64 -28.47
N ARG A 53 7.21 0.53 -27.88
CA ARG A 53 8.15 1.29 -27.05
C ARG A 53 7.56 1.75 -25.73
N LEU A 54 6.24 1.65 -25.54
CA LEU A 54 5.56 1.99 -24.30
C LEU A 54 5.58 0.78 -23.36
N LEU A 55 6.31 0.87 -22.25
CA LEU A 55 6.50 -0.15 -21.20
C LEU A 55 7.21 -1.45 -21.62
N THR A 56 7.22 -1.80 -22.90
CA THR A 56 7.80 -3.06 -23.39
C THR A 56 8.39 -2.89 -24.79
N THR A 57 8.99 -3.95 -25.31
CA THR A 57 9.57 -4.04 -26.66
C THR A 57 9.12 -5.32 -27.35
N GLN A 58 9.22 -5.39 -28.67
CA GLN A 58 8.89 -6.62 -29.41
C GLN A 58 9.74 -7.80 -28.91
N THR A 59 11.03 -7.58 -28.63
CA THR A 59 11.93 -8.59 -28.09
C THR A 59 11.46 -9.14 -26.75
N ALA A 60 10.97 -8.30 -25.84
CA ALA A 60 10.46 -8.75 -24.55
C ALA A 60 9.19 -9.60 -24.71
N ILE A 61 8.30 -9.23 -25.64
CA ILE A 61 7.11 -10.04 -25.99
C ILE A 61 7.54 -11.40 -26.55
N ASP A 62 8.51 -11.43 -27.47
CA ASP A 62 9.00 -12.67 -28.09
C ASP A 62 9.66 -13.59 -27.05
N GLN A 63 10.39 -13.03 -26.08
CA GLN A 63 10.97 -13.77 -24.95
C GLN A 63 9.89 -14.38 -24.04
N LEU A 64 8.82 -13.64 -23.74
CA LEU A 64 7.69 -14.18 -22.99
C LEU A 64 7.02 -15.32 -23.79
N VAL A 65 6.74 -15.11 -25.07
CA VAL A 65 6.13 -16.09 -25.98
C VAL A 65 6.93 -17.39 -26.02
N GLY A 66 8.25 -17.32 -26.09
CA GLY A 66 9.13 -18.49 -26.11
C GLY A 66 9.07 -19.35 -24.84
N ARG A 67 8.57 -18.81 -23.72
CA ARG A 67 8.42 -19.52 -22.44
C ARG A 67 7.00 -20.02 -22.19
N LEU A 68 6.00 -19.53 -22.94
CA LEU A 68 4.60 -19.88 -22.73
C LEU A 68 4.27 -21.26 -23.32
N PRO A 69 3.42 -22.05 -22.65
CA PRO A 69 2.91 -23.30 -23.20
C PRO A 69 1.81 -23.03 -24.23
N LEU A 70 2.21 -22.68 -25.45
CA LEU A 70 1.30 -22.29 -26.52
C LEU A 70 0.74 -23.50 -27.30
N PRO A 71 -0.51 -23.43 -27.78
CA PRO A 71 -1.13 -24.52 -28.51
C PRO A 71 -0.42 -24.80 -29.85
N PRO A 72 -0.48 -26.06 -30.35
CA PRO A 72 -0.15 -26.34 -31.74
C PRO A 72 -1.14 -25.65 -32.68
N ALA A 73 -0.74 -25.44 -33.93
CA ALA A 73 -1.62 -24.86 -34.95
C ALA A 73 -2.90 -25.68 -35.17
N VAL A 74 -2.80 -27.01 -35.09
CA VAL A 74 -3.93 -27.93 -35.17
C VAL A 74 -3.71 -29.06 -34.16
N PHE A 75 -4.69 -29.28 -33.28
CA PHE A 75 -4.66 -30.45 -32.39
C PHE A 75 -5.06 -31.72 -33.17
N PRO A 76 -4.36 -32.85 -33.04
CA PRO A 76 -4.61 -34.01 -33.91
C PRO A 76 -6.04 -34.61 -33.77
N ALA A 77 -6.88 -34.37 -34.77
CA ALA A 77 -8.29 -34.79 -34.76
C ALA A 77 -8.48 -36.32 -34.94
N ALA A 78 -7.72 -36.91 -35.87
CA ALA A 78 -7.91 -38.29 -36.31
C ALA A 78 -7.31 -39.33 -35.36
N GLY A 79 -6.26 -38.96 -34.62
CA GLY A 79 -5.53 -39.83 -33.71
C GLY A 79 -4.21 -39.20 -33.28
N GLY A 80 -3.62 -39.71 -32.21
CA GLY A 80 -2.36 -39.18 -31.68
C GLY A 80 -2.00 -39.75 -30.31
N THR A 81 -0.89 -39.27 -29.75
CA THR A 81 -0.41 -39.62 -28.41
C THR A 81 0.08 -38.38 -27.67
N ILE A 82 -0.39 -38.18 -26.44
CA ILE A 82 0.21 -37.26 -25.46
C ILE A 82 1.10 -38.08 -24.53
N ALA A 83 2.34 -37.68 -24.33
CA ALA A 83 3.25 -38.34 -23.42
C ALA A 83 4.10 -37.34 -22.64
N PHE A 84 4.21 -37.47 -21.32
CA PHE A 84 5.02 -36.59 -20.46
C PHE A 84 5.40 -37.28 -19.15
N ASP A 85 6.42 -36.77 -18.50
CA ASP A 85 6.80 -37.19 -17.15
C ASP A 85 6.10 -36.27 -16.16
N PHE A 86 5.42 -36.87 -15.18
CA PHE A 86 4.69 -36.15 -14.15
C PHE A 86 5.22 -36.52 -12.77
N THR A 87 5.60 -35.51 -12.00
CA THR A 87 5.95 -35.67 -10.58
C THR A 87 4.86 -35.02 -9.76
N ALA A 88 3.99 -35.85 -9.18
CA ALA A 88 2.92 -35.40 -8.30
C ALA A 88 3.46 -34.87 -6.97
N ALA A 89 2.74 -33.91 -6.38
CA ALA A 89 3.08 -33.32 -5.09
C ALA A 89 1.88 -33.34 -4.13
N GLU A 90 2.15 -33.15 -2.84
CA GLU A 90 1.09 -33.01 -1.84
C GLU A 90 0.17 -31.84 -2.16
N LYS A 91 -1.14 -32.07 -2.03
CA LYS A 91 -2.18 -31.04 -2.16
C LYS A 91 -2.01 -30.01 -1.05
N ASN A 92 -1.89 -28.73 -1.41
CA ASN A 92 -2.01 -27.66 -0.44
C ASN A 92 -3.49 -27.25 -0.34
N PRO A 93 -4.24 -27.62 0.71
CA PRO A 93 -5.68 -27.33 0.80
C PRO A 93 -5.99 -25.82 0.88
N ALA A 94 -5.00 -24.98 1.20
CA ALA A 94 -5.18 -23.54 1.19
C ALA A 94 -5.10 -22.93 -0.22
N LEU A 95 -4.43 -23.58 -1.19
CA LEU A 95 -4.13 -23.01 -2.52
C LEU A 95 -4.66 -23.85 -3.69
N ASP A 96 -4.81 -25.16 -3.50
CA ASP A 96 -5.15 -26.13 -4.54
C ASP A 96 -6.61 -26.58 -4.43
N GLY A 97 -7.25 -26.73 -5.59
CA GLY A 97 -8.62 -27.24 -5.69
C GLY A 97 -8.68 -28.75 -5.46
N GLY A 98 -9.83 -29.26 -4.99
CA GLY A 98 -10.08 -30.70 -4.93
C GLY A 98 -10.11 -31.34 -6.32
N VAL A 99 -10.81 -30.72 -7.27
CA VAL A 99 -10.77 -31.10 -8.69
C VAL A 99 -10.04 -30.01 -9.46
N GLN A 100 -8.87 -30.33 -10.00
CA GLN A 100 -8.01 -29.34 -10.67
C GLN A 100 -7.36 -29.94 -11.92
N LEU A 101 -7.41 -29.21 -13.04
CA LEU A 101 -6.78 -29.62 -14.28
C LEU A 101 -5.24 -29.69 -14.15
N VAL A 102 -4.65 -30.75 -14.67
CA VAL A 102 -3.21 -30.89 -14.93
C VAL A 102 -2.93 -30.50 -16.39
N PHE A 103 -3.74 -31.01 -17.32
CA PHE A 103 -3.67 -30.70 -18.75
C PHE A 103 -5.05 -30.82 -19.42
N GLY A 104 -5.33 -30.01 -20.43
CA GLY A 104 -6.43 -30.28 -21.37
C GLY A 104 -7.74 -29.54 -21.10
N GLU A 105 -8.85 -30.10 -21.60
CA GLU A 105 -10.19 -29.48 -21.63
C GLU A 105 -11.20 -30.24 -20.75
N LEU A 106 -11.71 -29.57 -19.71
CA LEU A 106 -12.68 -30.11 -18.76
C LEU A 106 -13.97 -29.27 -18.67
N ASN A 107 -14.04 -28.12 -19.35
CA ASN A 107 -15.20 -27.25 -19.27
C ASN A 107 -16.37 -27.82 -20.07
N THR A 108 -17.26 -28.51 -19.39
CA THR A 108 -18.47 -29.13 -19.96
C THR A 108 -19.45 -28.12 -20.56
N SER A 109 -19.29 -26.82 -20.27
CA SER A 109 -20.21 -25.75 -20.68
C SER A 109 -19.77 -24.99 -21.92
N ASN A 110 -18.53 -25.17 -22.39
CA ASN A 110 -18.00 -24.41 -23.54
C ASN A 110 -18.26 -25.07 -24.91
N GLY A 111 -18.93 -26.23 -24.92
CA GLY A 111 -19.29 -26.93 -26.15
C GLY A 111 -18.09 -27.51 -26.91
N LYS A 112 -16.94 -27.74 -26.27
CA LYS A 112 -15.76 -28.33 -26.90
C LYS A 112 -15.61 -29.81 -26.55
N ASN A 113 -15.19 -30.59 -27.54
CA ASN A 113 -14.65 -31.91 -27.30
C ASN A 113 -13.20 -31.77 -26.86
N GLY A 114 -12.73 -32.60 -25.94
CA GLY A 114 -11.31 -32.61 -25.66
C GLY A 114 -10.81 -33.73 -24.77
N ILE A 115 -9.49 -33.80 -24.65
CA ILE A 115 -8.79 -34.68 -23.72
C ILE A 115 -8.48 -33.89 -22.46
N PHE A 116 -8.56 -34.52 -21.28
CA PHE A 116 -8.16 -33.92 -20.02
C PHE A 116 -7.35 -34.87 -19.15
N ILE A 117 -6.56 -34.25 -18.29
CA ILE A 117 -5.88 -34.86 -17.15
C ILE A 117 -6.15 -33.93 -15.98
N ARG A 118 -6.66 -34.47 -14.86
CA ARG A 118 -7.02 -33.66 -13.68
C ARG A 118 -6.71 -34.41 -12.40
N HIS A 119 -6.43 -33.68 -11.34
CA HIS A 119 -6.56 -34.16 -9.97
C HIS A 119 -8.02 -34.46 -9.64
N THR A 120 -8.21 -35.47 -8.81
CA THR A 120 -9.46 -35.80 -8.15
C THR A 120 -9.31 -35.51 -6.66
N ASP A 121 -10.42 -35.34 -5.94
CA ASP A 121 -10.38 -34.99 -4.52
C ASP A 121 -10.16 -36.22 -3.61
N ALA A 122 -9.37 -37.18 -4.08
CA ALA A 122 -9.16 -38.50 -3.48
C ALA A 122 -7.69 -38.78 -3.12
N ASP A 123 -6.88 -37.72 -2.98
CA ASP A 123 -5.47 -37.83 -2.57
C ASP A 123 -5.34 -38.51 -1.19
N THR A 124 -4.26 -39.28 -1.00
CA THR A 124 -3.93 -39.92 0.28
C THR A 124 -2.55 -39.48 0.78
N ALA A 125 -2.16 -39.89 1.99
CA ALA A 125 -0.81 -39.68 2.51
C ALA A 125 0.19 -40.50 1.68
N GLY A 126 0.73 -39.91 0.60
CA GLY A 126 1.73 -40.51 -0.27
C GLY A 126 1.31 -40.69 -1.73
N THR A 127 0.03 -40.49 -2.07
CA THR A 127 -0.45 -40.55 -3.47
C THR A 127 -1.33 -39.36 -3.84
N ALA A 128 -1.17 -38.86 -5.06
CA ALA A 128 -2.10 -37.93 -5.69
C ALA A 128 -2.98 -38.69 -6.68
N SER A 129 -4.30 -38.53 -6.60
CA SER A 129 -5.23 -39.28 -7.43
C SER A 129 -5.59 -38.48 -8.68
N ILE A 130 -5.11 -38.91 -9.85
CA ILE A 130 -5.35 -38.24 -11.13
C ILE A 130 -6.35 -39.00 -11.99
N GLN A 131 -7.08 -38.29 -12.83
CA GLN A 131 -7.96 -38.83 -13.84
C GLN A 131 -7.55 -38.37 -15.22
N VAL A 132 -7.34 -39.33 -16.13
CA VAL A 132 -7.12 -39.10 -17.56
C VAL A 132 -8.40 -39.46 -18.30
N GLY A 133 -8.87 -38.62 -19.22
CA GLY A 133 -10.10 -38.92 -19.95
C GLY A 133 -10.38 -38.07 -21.17
N MET A 134 -11.49 -38.39 -21.82
CA MET A 134 -12.01 -37.73 -23.02
C MET A 134 -13.41 -37.21 -22.73
N LEU A 135 -13.61 -35.91 -22.90
CA LEU A 135 -14.86 -35.19 -22.69
C LEU A 135 -15.54 -34.90 -24.02
N GLN A 136 -16.72 -35.49 -24.24
CA GLN A 136 -17.58 -35.15 -25.37
C GLN A 136 -18.48 -33.95 -25.02
N LYS A 137 -18.58 -32.99 -25.95
CA LYS A 137 -19.53 -31.88 -25.87
C LYS A 137 -20.99 -32.33 -25.94
N THR A 138 -21.89 -31.45 -25.54
CA THR A 138 -23.34 -31.61 -25.74
C THR A 138 -23.68 -31.78 -27.23
N ILE A 139 -24.49 -32.78 -27.57
CA ILE A 139 -25.00 -33.03 -28.93
C ILE A 139 -26.53 -33.13 -28.88
N GLY A 140 -27.23 -32.20 -29.52
CA GLY A 140 -28.69 -32.13 -29.44
C GLY A 140 -29.15 -31.93 -27.99
N SER A 141 -30.01 -32.84 -27.49
CA SER A 141 -30.47 -32.86 -26.09
C SER A 141 -29.55 -33.65 -25.14
N GLN A 142 -28.49 -34.30 -25.63
CA GLN A 142 -27.58 -35.09 -24.80
C GLN A 142 -26.54 -34.19 -24.13
N ALA A 143 -26.51 -34.20 -22.79
CA ALA A 143 -25.52 -33.46 -22.01
C ALA A 143 -24.08 -33.93 -22.29
N ALA A 144 -23.13 -33.01 -22.11
CA ALA A 144 -21.70 -33.33 -22.15
C ALA A 144 -21.35 -34.48 -21.17
N ARG A 145 -20.52 -35.43 -21.62
CA ARG A 145 -20.18 -36.63 -20.84
C ARG A 145 -18.78 -37.15 -21.14
N TYR A 146 -18.19 -37.85 -20.18
CA TYR A 146 -16.93 -38.55 -20.39
C TYR A 146 -17.18 -39.81 -21.22
N ILE A 147 -16.46 -39.95 -22.33
CA ILE A 147 -16.59 -41.11 -23.23
C ILE A 147 -15.49 -42.15 -23.03
N ALA A 148 -14.43 -41.80 -22.30
CA ALA A 148 -13.40 -42.70 -21.80
C ALA A 148 -12.74 -42.00 -20.60
N GLN A 149 -12.47 -42.72 -19.50
CA GLN A 149 -11.80 -42.13 -18.34
C GLN A 149 -11.14 -43.19 -17.44
N LYS A 150 -9.98 -42.87 -16.87
CA LYS A 150 -9.31 -43.72 -15.89
C LYS A 150 -8.80 -42.87 -14.73
N VAL A 151 -9.12 -43.27 -13.51
CA VAL A 151 -8.47 -42.77 -12.29
C VAL A 151 -7.24 -43.63 -11.99
N VAL A 152 -6.14 -42.97 -11.63
CA VAL A 152 -4.84 -43.55 -11.33
C VAL A 152 -4.26 -42.83 -10.12
N ASP A 153 -3.75 -43.58 -9.15
CA ASP A 153 -3.03 -43.00 -8.01
C ASP A 153 -1.54 -42.90 -8.36
N MET A 154 -1.02 -41.68 -8.26
CA MET A 154 0.37 -41.34 -8.59
C MET A 154 1.17 -41.23 -7.29
N PRO A 155 2.32 -41.92 -7.16
CA PRO A 155 3.20 -41.72 -6.02
C PRO A 155 3.73 -40.29 -5.97
N ILE A 156 3.63 -39.66 -4.80
CA ILE A 156 4.13 -38.29 -4.57
C ILE A 156 5.67 -38.28 -4.64
N GLY A 157 6.24 -37.27 -5.30
CA GLY A 157 7.69 -37.08 -5.42
C GLY A 157 8.39 -38.00 -6.42
N VAL A 158 7.66 -38.90 -7.11
CA VAL A 158 8.23 -39.84 -8.08
C VAL A 158 7.82 -39.45 -9.51
N ALA A 159 8.81 -39.11 -10.33
CA ALA A 159 8.59 -38.83 -11.75
C ALA A 159 8.06 -40.08 -12.47
N THR A 160 6.85 -39.99 -13.01
CA THR A 160 6.15 -41.12 -13.64
C THR A 160 5.75 -40.76 -15.07
N ARG A 161 6.12 -41.59 -16.05
CA ARG A 161 5.73 -41.43 -17.45
C ARG A 161 4.24 -41.69 -17.63
N ILE A 162 3.50 -40.73 -18.18
CA ILE A 162 2.11 -40.86 -18.61
C ILE A 162 2.08 -40.86 -20.13
N GLU A 163 1.44 -41.84 -20.77
CA GLU A 163 1.23 -41.88 -22.22
C GLU A 163 -0.23 -42.19 -22.54
N PHE A 164 -0.95 -41.25 -23.15
CA PHE A 164 -2.34 -41.41 -23.55
C PHE A 164 -2.48 -41.31 -25.07
N SER A 165 -3.07 -42.33 -25.70
CA SER A 165 -3.27 -42.38 -27.15
C SER A 165 -4.74 -42.52 -27.52
N TRP A 166 -5.14 -41.92 -28.65
CA TRP A 166 -6.48 -42.03 -29.22
C TRP A 166 -6.44 -42.31 -30.72
N ASN A 167 -7.47 -42.98 -31.22
CA ASN A 167 -7.74 -43.15 -32.65
C ASN A 167 -9.24 -42.98 -32.90
N SER A 168 -9.61 -41.87 -33.53
CA SER A 168 -11.01 -41.48 -33.76
C SER A 168 -11.69 -42.35 -34.82
N LEU A 169 -10.92 -42.89 -35.78
CA LEU A 169 -11.45 -43.80 -36.81
C LEU A 169 -11.71 -45.20 -36.24
N ALA A 170 -10.75 -45.73 -35.49
CA ALA A 170 -10.87 -47.04 -34.84
C ALA A 170 -11.76 -46.99 -33.58
N LYS A 171 -12.06 -45.79 -33.08
CA LYS A 171 -12.81 -45.55 -31.83
C LYS A 171 -12.19 -46.31 -30.65
N THR A 172 -10.86 -46.18 -30.51
CA THR A 172 -10.04 -46.79 -29.47
C THR A 172 -9.19 -45.75 -28.74
N SER A 173 -8.93 -46.01 -27.47
CA SER A 173 -7.98 -45.22 -26.67
C SER A 173 -7.14 -46.15 -25.78
N SER A 174 -5.94 -45.72 -25.40
CA SER A 174 -5.05 -46.47 -24.51
C SER A 174 -4.28 -45.54 -23.58
N LEU A 175 -3.91 -46.05 -22.40
CA LEU A 175 -3.12 -45.35 -21.39
C LEU A 175 -2.02 -46.26 -20.87
N LYS A 176 -0.81 -45.72 -20.79
CA LYS A 176 0.31 -46.30 -20.05
C LYS A 176 0.74 -45.37 -18.93
N ILE A 177 1.04 -45.97 -17.78
CA ILE A 177 1.59 -45.29 -16.61
C ILE A 177 2.86 -46.04 -16.20
N GLY A 178 4.00 -45.36 -16.16
CA GLY A 178 5.29 -46.00 -15.90
C GLY A 178 5.63 -47.14 -16.87
N GLY A 179 5.14 -47.06 -18.11
CA GLY A 179 5.29 -48.11 -19.14
C GLY A 179 4.29 -49.27 -19.04
N VAL A 180 3.45 -49.32 -18.00
CA VAL A 180 2.45 -50.37 -17.79
C VAL A 180 1.11 -49.98 -18.41
N ASN A 181 0.51 -50.88 -19.20
CA ASN A 181 -0.82 -50.66 -19.77
C ASN A 181 -1.90 -50.70 -18.67
N MET A 182 -2.78 -49.70 -18.65
CA MET A 182 -3.85 -49.61 -17.65
C MET A 182 -5.12 -50.37 -18.11
N PRO A 183 -5.72 -51.26 -17.28
CA PRO A 183 -6.84 -52.10 -17.69
C PRO A 183 -8.21 -51.39 -17.78
N MET A 184 -9.01 -51.82 -18.79
CA MET A 184 -10.44 -51.67 -19.16
C MET A 184 -11.20 -50.33 -19.01
N SER A 185 -10.80 -49.37 -18.17
CA SER A 185 -11.63 -48.16 -17.93
C SER A 185 -11.59 -47.12 -19.06
N LEU A 186 -10.77 -47.32 -20.09
CA LEU A 186 -10.63 -46.42 -21.24
C LEU A 186 -11.36 -46.92 -22.49
N GLU A 187 -12.42 -47.71 -22.30
CA GLU A 187 -13.28 -48.11 -23.41
C GLU A 187 -14.08 -46.91 -23.92
N TRP A 188 -14.00 -46.67 -25.22
CA TRP A 188 -14.73 -45.61 -25.91
C TRP A 188 -16.24 -45.89 -25.86
N LEU A 189 -16.99 -44.95 -25.31
CA LEU A 189 -18.42 -45.10 -25.02
C LEU A 189 -19.27 -45.38 -26.26
N ARG A 190 -20.32 -46.19 -26.07
CA ARG A 190 -21.37 -46.46 -27.06
C ARG A 190 -22.48 -45.42 -27.03
N VAL A 191 -23.17 -45.26 -28.16
CA VAL A 191 -24.32 -44.35 -28.28
C VAL A 191 -25.40 -44.73 -27.26
N ASP A 192 -25.70 -46.02 -27.17
CA ASP A 192 -26.50 -46.62 -26.10
C ASP A 192 -25.62 -47.52 -25.22
N MET A 193 -25.46 -47.13 -23.95
CA MET A 193 -24.62 -47.84 -22.98
C MET A 193 -25.21 -49.19 -22.56
N ASN A 194 -26.52 -49.39 -22.74
CA ASN A 194 -27.20 -50.63 -22.35
C ASN A 194 -27.22 -51.68 -23.47
N ASN A 195 -26.75 -51.31 -24.68
CA ASN A 195 -26.72 -52.21 -25.83
C ASN A 195 -25.27 -52.46 -26.29
N PRO A 196 -24.71 -53.66 -26.05
CA PRO A 196 -23.32 -53.99 -26.41
C PRO A 196 -23.08 -54.06 -27.93
N ASN A 197 -24.13 -54.04 -28.75
CA ASN A 197 -24.04 -53.97 -30.21
C ASN A 197 -24.22 -52.54 -30.75
N SER A 198 -24.49 -51.55 -29.90
CA SER A 198 -24.61 -50.14 -30.28
C SER A 198 -23.26 -49.59 -30.77
N GLU A 199 -23.31 -48.73 -31.79
CA GLU A 199 -22.12 -48.07 -32.32
C GLU A 199 -21.44 -47.21 -31.26
N LYS A 200 -20.11 -47.11 -31.35
CA LYS A 200 -19.33 -46.18 -30.53
C LYS A 200 -19.56 -44.74 -30.98
N VAL A 201 -19.56 -43.84 -30.01
CA VAL A 201 -19.77 -42.40 -30.20
C VAL A 201 -18.70 -41.80 -31.12
N ASN A 202 -19.11 -40.95 -32.06
CA ASN A 202 -18.18 -40.16 -32.87
C ASN A 202 -17.61 -39.02 -32.02
N PHE A 203 -16.28 -38.94 -31.96
CA PHE A 203 -15.57 -37.93 -31.18
C PHE A 203 -14.29 -37.51 -31.89
N SER A 204 -13.95 -36.23 -31.76
CA SER A 204 -12.74 -35.61 -32.29
C SER A 204 -12.23 -34.63 -31.24
N PRO A 205 -10.96 -34.72 -30.78
CA PRO A 205 -10.38 -33.84 -29.77
C PRO A 205 -9.72 -32.58 -30.38
N ASP A 206 -10.08 -32.19 -31.60
CA ASP A 206 -9.53 -31.04 -32.33
C ASP A 206 -9.69 -29.70 -31.59
N LEU A 207 -10.63 -29.63 -30.64
CA LEU A 207 -10.89 -28.47 -29.79
C LEU A 207 -10.29 -28.59 -28.38
N THR A 208 -9.39 -29.55 -28.14
CA THR A 208 -8.71 -29.70 -26.84
C THR A 208 -7.94 -28.43 -26.50
N ALA A 209 -8.22 -27.86 -25.33
CA ALA A 209 -7.46 -26.75 -24.79
C ALA A 209 -6.04 -27.18 -24.42
N PHE A 210 -5.04 -26.55 -25.04
CA PHE A 210 -3.63 -26.79 -24.73
C PHE A 210 -3.21 -25.88 -23.57
N GLN A 211 -3.30 -26.38 -22.34
CA GLN A 211 -3.09 -25.60 -21.12
C GLN A 211 -2.63 -26.48 -19.96
N PHE A 212 -1.86 -25.91 -19.04
CA PHE A 212 -1.29 -26.61 -17.87
C PHE A 212 -1.53 -25.84 -16.57
N PRO A 213 -2.77 -25.76 -16.07
CA PRO A 213 -3.11 -25.01 -14.86
C PRO A 213 -2.83 -25.78 -13.55
N GLY A 214 -2.02 -26.85 -13.57
CA GLY A 214 -1.77 -27.78 -12.46
C GLY A 214 -1.34 -27.16 -11.12
N ARG A 215 -1.04 -28.00 -10.12
CA ARG A 215 -0.58 -27.48 -8.82
C ARG A 215 0.85 -26.95 -8.97
N MET A 216 1.14 -25.79 -8.36
CA MET A 216 2.39 -25.06 -8.63
C MET A 216 3.66 -25.76 -8.09
N ASN A 217 3.52 -26.74 -7.21
CA ASN A 217 4.59 -27.56 -6.64
C ASN A 217 4.85 -28.86 -7.41
N GLU A 218 4.13 -29.11 -8.51
CA GLU A 218 4.32 -30.30 -9.35
C GLU A 218 5.33 -30.04 -10.47
N ALA A 219 5.77 -31.09 -11.15
CA ALA A 219 6.63 -30.98 -12.32
C ALA A 219 6.06 -31.76 -13.50
N ILE A 220 6.08 -31.13 -14.68
CA ILE A 220 5.77 -31.75 -15.98
C ILE A 220 6.98 -31.53 -16.88
N SER A 221 7.59 -32.60 -17.39
CA SER A 221 8.74 -32.52 -18.32
C SER A 221 8.59 -33.55 -19.44
N ASN A 222 9.47 -33.48 -20.46
CA ASN A 222 9.47 -34.40 -21.59
C ASN A 222 8.10 -34.54 -22.27
N PHE A 223 7.36 -33.43 -22.37
CA PHE A 223 6.03 -33.40 -22.97
C PHE A 223 6.13 -33.53 -24.49
N ILE A 224 5.43 -34.51 -25.04
CA ILE A 224 5.41 -34.83 -26.46
C ILE A 224 3.95 -35.01 -26.88
N LEU A 225 3.57 -34.32 -27.96
CA LEU A 225 2.33 -34.56 -28.69
C LEU A 225 2.67 -35.11 -30.08
N LYS A 226 2.13 -36.28 -30.43
CA LYS A 226 2.26 -36.90 -31.75
C LYS A 226 0.91 -36.97 -32.48
N ASP A 227 0.95 -36.87 -33.80
CA ASP A 227 -0.21 -37.12 -34.68
C ASP A 227 -0.45 -38.63 -34.90
N ALA A 228 -1.46 -38.97 -35.70
CA ALA A 228 -1.84 -40.35 -36.01
C ALA A 228 -0.77 -41.12 -36.80
N GLN A 229 0.14 -40.41 -37.47
CA GLN A 229 1.25 -40.94 -38.24
C GLN A 229 2.52 -41.11 -37.36
N GLY A 230 2.47 -40.65 -36.11
CA GLY A 230 3.59 -40.70 -35.18
C GLY A 230 4.57 -39.52 -35.31
N ASN A 231 4.25 -38.51 -36.12
CA ASN A 231 5.06 -37.30 -36.22
C ASN A 231 4.87 -36.45 -34.97
N THR A 232 5.96 -35.87 -34.47
CA THR A 232 5.93 -34.96 -33.34
C THR A 232 5.37 -33.60 -33.76
N VAL A 233 4.26 -33.19 -33.14
CA VAL A 233 3.58 -31.90 -33.36
C VAL A 233 4.01 -30.87 -32.32
N VAL A 234 4.22 -31.29 -31.07
CA VAL A 234 4.75 -30.46 -29.99
C VAL A 234 5.77 -31.26 -29.20
N HIS A 235 6.87 -30.62 -28.82
CA HIS A 235 7.90 -31.21 -27.96
C HIS A 235 8.45 -30.15 -27.00
N TYR A 236 8.25 -30.38 -25.70
CA TYR A 236 8.90 -29.67 -24.62
C TYR A 236 9.81 -30.65 -23.88
N PRO A 237 11.11 -30.70 -24.20
CA PRO A 237 12.03 -31.62 -23.53
C PRO A 237 12.24 -31.24 -22.06
N ASP A 238 12.31 -29.93 -21.78
CA ASP A 238 12.52 -29.40 -20.43
C ASP A 238 11.24 -29.35 -19.60
N ALA A 239 11.39 -29.03 -18.32
CA ALA A 239 10.25 -28.82 -17.43
C ALA A 239 9.42 -27.61 -17.86
N VAL A 240 8.09 -27.79 -17.89
CA VAL A 240 7.14 -26.70 -18.11
C VAL A 240 7.20 -25.75 -16.92
N ASP A 241 7.34 -24.44 -17.16
CA ASP A 241 7.20 -23.40 -16.13
C ASP A 241 5.74 -23.34 -15.68
N LEU A 242 5.35 -24.19 -14.72
CA LEU A 242 3.96 -24.28 -14.25
C LEU A 242 3.44 -22.99 -13.62
N LYS A 243 4.32 -22.17 -13.03
CA LYS A 243 3.94 -20.86 -12.50
C LYS A 243 3.49 -19.94 -13.65
N LEU A 244 4.25 -19.91 -14.73
CA LEU A 244 3.89 -19.14 -15.92
C LEU A 244 2.67 -19.74 -16.64
N ALA A 245 2.58 -21.07 -16.74
CA ALA A 245 1.48 -21.78 -17.39
C ALA A 245 0.13 -21.56 -16.69
N THR A 246 0.11 -21.66 -15.35
CA THR A 246 -1.09 -21.43 -14.54
C THR A 246 -1.53 -19.97 -14.60
N ALA A 247 -0.58 -19.03 -14.55
CA ALA A 247 -0.87 -17.62 -14.75
C ALA A 247 -1.42 -17.31 -16.14
N TRP A 248 -0.89 -17.98 -17.18
CA TRP A 248 -1.36 -17.82 -18.56
C TRP A 248 -2.78 -18.31 -18.73
N PHE A 249 -3.11 -19.45 -18.12
CA PHE A 249 -4.47 -19.96 -18.09
C PHE A 249 -5.45 -18.95 -17.45
N ASP A 250 -5.10 -18.44 -16.27
CA ASP A 250 -5.92 -17.45 -15.56
C ASP A 250 -6.04 -16.14 -16.36
N PHE A 251 -4.96 -15.70 -17.00
CA PHE A 251 -4.92 -14.52 -17.85
C PHE A 251 -5.86 -14.67 -19.05
N VAL A 252 -5.73 -15.75 -19.84
CA VAL A 252 -6.59 -15.98 -21.00
C VAL A 252 -8.07 -16.06 -20.58
N ARG A 253 -8.37 -16.74 -19.47
CA ARG A 253 -9.74 -16.81 -18.94
C ARG A 253 -10.31 -15.43 -18.61
N LEU A 254 -9.52 -14.56 -17.99
CA LEU A 254 -9.93 -13.18 -17.70
C LEU A 254 -10.20 -12.40 -19.00
N VAL A 255 -9.29 -12.48 -19.97
CA VAL A 255 -9.45 -11.78 -21.26
C VAL A 255 -10.65 -12.31 -22.05
N ASP A 256 -10.90 -13.62 -22.05
CA ASP A 256 -12.06 -14.21 -22.73
C ASP A 256 -13.39 -13.67 -22.16
N LEU A 257 -13.47 -13.40 -20.85
CA LEU A 257 -14.63 -12.78 -20.22
C LEU A 257 -14.80 -11.32 -20.66
N ASP A 258 -13.71 -10.57 -20.78
CA ASP A 258 -13.72 -9.20 -21.27
C ASP A 258 -14.10 -9.14 -22.76
N VAL A 259 -13.57 -10.04 -23.59
CA VAL A 259 -13.93 -10.20 -25.00
C VAL A 259 -15.43 -10.46 -25.14
N ALA A 260 -15.97 -11.41 -24.37
CA ALA A 260 -17.41 -11.68 -24.37
C ALA A 260 -18.23 -10.46 -23.91
N SER A 261 -17.80 -9.78 -22.86
CA SER A 261 -18.46 -8.59 -22.34
C SER A 261 -18.51 -7.44 -23.35
N LEU A 262 -17.40 -7.20 -24.07
CA LEU A 262 -17.29 -6.14 -25.07
C LEU A 262 -18.23 -6.33 -26.27
N THR A 263 -18.57 -7.58 -26.62
CA THR A 263 -19.58 -7.85 -27.66
C THR A 263 -20.98 -7.38 -27.28
N MET A 264 -21.30 -7.36 -25.97
CA MET A 264 -22.58 -6.90 -25.44
C MET A 264 -22.58 -5.41 -25.11
N CYS A 265 -21.42 -4.82 -24.83
CA CYS A 265 -21.31 -3.39 -24.59
C CYS A 265 -21.74 -2.63 -25.86
N PRO A 266 -22.67 -1.67 -25.80
CA PRO A 266 -23.01 -0.84 -26.95
C PRO A 266 -21.91 0.18 -27.24
N THR A 267 -21.85 0.65 -28.48
CA THR A 267 -20.83 1.59 -28.99
C THR A 267 -21.21 3.07 -28.82
N SER A 268 -22.38 3.36 -28.25
CA SER A 268 -22.88 4.72 -28.04
C SER A 268 -22.20 5.44 -26.88
N ALA A 269 -22.18 6.77 -26.92
CA ALA A 269 -21.56 7.67 -25.93
C ALA A 269 -22.24 7.68 -24.53
N THR A 270 -23.29 6.90 -24.31
CA THR A 270 -24.01 6.84 -23.03
C THR A 270 -23.16 6.17 -21.94
N PRO A 271 -23.25 6.57 -20.67
CA PRO A 271 -22.46 5.96 -19.60
C PRO A 271 -22.95 4.53 -19.32
N TRP A 272 -22.09 3.55 -19.58
CA TRP A 272 -22.28 2.15 -19.18
C TRP A 272 -21.41 1.88 -17.97
N THR A 273 -21.99 1.45 -16.85
CA THR A 273 -21.22 1.19 -15.62
C THR A 273 -20.96 -0.30 -15.37
N ALA A 274 -21.68 -1.18 -16.08
CA ALA A 274 -21.57 -2.63 -15.94
C ALA A 274 -21.75 -3.36 -17.29
N PRO A 275 -21.01 -4.47 -17.55
CA PRO A 275 -19.84 -4.91 -16.79
C PRO A 275 -18.71 -3.86 -16.81
N ALA A 276 -17.78 -3.94 -15.86
CA ALA A 276 -16.84 -2.86 -15.59
C ALA A 276 -15.98 -2.46 -16.81
N VAL A 277 -15.67 -3.41 -17.70
CA VAL A 277 -14.97 -3.19 -18.98
C VAL A 277 -15.70 -2.24 -19.94
N CYS A 278 -17.03 -2.10 -19.82
CA CYS A 278 -17.81 -1.14 -20.60
C CYS A 278 -17.71 0.30 -20.05
N ASN A 279 -17.22 0.50 -18.83
CA ASN A 279 -17.17 1.82 -18.17
C ASN A 279 -15.98 2.66 -18.62
N THR A 280 -16.01 3.11 -19.87
CA THR A 280 -14.96 3.96 -20.46
C THR A 280 -15.09 5.44 -20.13
N ALA A 281 -16.31 5.90 -19.80
CA ALA A 281 -16.59 7.31 -19.53
C ALA A 281 -16.13 7.76 -18.13
N THR A 282 -16.42 6.95 -17.11
CA THR A 282 -16.18 7.27 -15.69
C THR A 282 -15.40 6.18 -14.95
N GLY A 283 -14.92 5.17 -15.68
CA GLY A 283 -14.18 4.06 -15.10
C GLY A 283 -12.87 4.51 -14.48
N HIS A 284 -12.44 3.74 -13.48
CA HIS A 284 -11.17 3.95 -12.82
C HIS A 284 -10.01 3.69 -13.80
N ARG A 285 -8.99 4.56 -13.78
CA ARG A 285 -7.86 4.50 -14.73
C ARG A 285 -7.17 3.13 -14.80
N ASN A 286 -6.97 2.47 -13.66
CA ASN A 286 -6.24 1.20 -13.61
C ASN A 286 -6.99 0.12 -14.40
N LEU A 287 -8.32 0.13 -14.37
CA LEU A 287 -9.12 -0.84 -15.12
C LEU A 287 -9.00 -0.57 -16.63
N LEU A 288 -9.12 0.69 -17.05
CA LEU A 288 -8.99 1.07 -18.46
C LEU A 288 -7.64 0.65 -19.05
N VAL A 289 -6.57 0.93 -18.30
CA VAL A 289 -5.20 0.59 -18.69
C VAL A 289 -4.99 -0.93 -18.69
N ALA A 290 -5.45 -1.63 -17.64
CA ALA A 290 -5.31 -3.08 -17.57
C ALA A 290 -6.04 -3.79 -18.71
N THR A 291 -7.28 -3.38 -19.05
CA THR A 291 -8.02 -3.92 -20.19
C THR A 291 -7.24 -3.74 -21.50
N ALA A 292 -6.66 -2.56 -21.74
CA ALA A 292 -5.83 -2.32 -22.93
C ALA A 292 -4.61 -3.23 -23.00
N GLN A 293 -3.85 -3.35 -21.91
CA GLN A 293 -2.67 -4.24 -21.84
C GLN A 293 -3.06 -5.71 -22.06
N GLN A 294 -4.15 -6.15 -21.44
CA GLN A 294 -4.62 -7.52 -21.49
C GLN A 294 -5.10 -7.91 -22.89
N LEU A 295 -5.96 -7.10 -23.52
CA LEU A 295 -6.45 -7.35 -24.88
C LEU A 295 -5.31 -7.31 -25.91
N ALA A 296 -4.41 -6.32 -25.82
CA ALA A 296 -3.28 -6.20 -26.73
C ALA A 296 -2.34 -7.40 -26.63
N LEU A 297 -1.95 -7.78 -25.41
CA LEU A 297 -1.04 -8.91 -25.19
C LEU A 297 -1.68 -10.24 -25.61
N ALA A 298 -2.95 -10.47 -25.25
CA ALA A 298 -3.67 -11.66 -25.66
C ALA A 298 -3.73 -11.79 -27.18
N TYR A 299 -4.04 -10.72 -27.91
CA TYR A 299 -4.03 -10.74 -29.36
C TYR A 299 -2.63 -10.94 -29.93
N LYS A 300 -1.59 -10.28 -29.41
CA LYS A 300 -0.20 -10.47 -29.86
C LYS A 300 0.26 -11.92 -29.74
N ILE A 301 -0.16 -12.62 -28.69
CA ILE A 301 0.23 -14.02 -28.44
C ILE A 301 -0.66 -15.00 -29.22
N LYS A 302 -1.99 -14.82 -29.18
CA LYS A 302 -2.95 -15.78 -29.76
C LYS A 302 -3.20 -15.58 -31.25
N LYS A 303 -3.09 -14.34 -31.74
CA LYS A 303 -3.38 -13.92 -33.12
C LYS A 303 -4.77 -14.35 -33.65
N GLN A 304 -5.75 -14.54 -32.77
CA GLN A 304 -7.11 -14.94 -33.17
C GLN A 304 -7.98 -13.72 -33.52
N PRO A 305 -8.85 -13.81 -34.54
CA PRO A 305 -9.71 -12.70 -34.96
C PRO A 305 -10.63 -12.15 -33.87
N ALA A 306 -11.13 -13.01 -32.96
CA ALA A 306 -12.03 -12.59 -31.89
C ALA A 306 -11.40 -11.55 -30.94
N TYR A 307 -10.12 -11.74 -30.54
CA TYR A 307 -9.42 -10.76 -29.72
C TYR A 307 -9.20 -9.44 -30.47
N PHE A 308 -8.86 -9.50 -31.76
CA PHE A 308 -8.68 -8.29 -32.55
C PHE A 308 -9.99 -7.51 -32.71
N SER A 309 -11.11 -8.19 -32.98
CA SER A 309 -12.43 -7.57 -33.03
C SER A 309 -12.80 -6.91 -31.70
N ALA A 310 -12.46 -7.54 -30.56
CA ALA A 310 -12.68 -6.95 -29.24
C ALA A 310 -11.80 -5.72 -28.99
N VAL A 311 -10.53 -5.75 -29.44
CA VAL A 311 -9.63 -4.58 -29.43
C VAL A 311 -10.25 -3.41 -30.19
N LEU A 312 -10.70 -3.62 -31.44
CA LEU A 312 -11.30 -2.55 -32.25
C LEU A 312 -12.57 -2.01 -31.59
N ASN A 313 -13.44 -2.89 -31.09
CA ASN A 313 -14.65 -2.53 -30.36
C ASN A 313 -14.33 -1.68 -29.10
N TYR A 314 -13.28 -2.01 -28.36
CA TYR A 314 -12.84 -1.24 -27.19
C TYR A 314 -12.27 0.14 -27.59
N ILE A 315 -11.46 0.21 -28.65
CA ILE A 315 -10.95 1.47 -29.21
C ILE A 315 -12.11 2.39 -29.59
N ASP A 316 -13.11 1.89 -30.31
CA ASP A 316 -14.25 2.69 -30.74
C ASP A 316 -15.05 3.24 -29.55
N LYS A 317 -15.21 2.46 -28.47
CA LYS A 317 -15.83 2.96 -27.24
C LYS A 317 -15.04 4.06 -26.58
N LEU A 318 -13.72 3.90 -26.46
CA LEU A 318 -12.86 4.92 -25.86
C LEU A 318 -12.94 6.23 -26.64
N ARG A 319 -13.05 6.16 -27.97
CA ARG A 319 -13.17 7.30 -28.88
C ARG A 319 -14.55 7.95 -28.88
N ALA A 320 -15.62 7.19 -28.65
CA ALA A 320 -16.99 7.70 -28.63
C ALA A 320 -17.34 8.49 -27.35
N VAL A 321 -16.52 8.38 -26.31
CA VAL A 321 -16.74 9.05 -25.02
C VAL A 321 -16.54 10.57 -25.14
N PRO A 322 -17.40 11.40 -24.50
CA PRO A 322 -17.14 12.84 -24.40
C PRO A 322 -15.77 13.12 -23.78
N LEU A 323 -14.99 14.00 -24.41
CA LEU A 323 -13.57 14.16 -24.11
C LEU A 323 -13.27 14.37 -22.62
N ASN A 324 -14.08 15.17 -21.93
CA ASN A 324 -13.91 15.54 -20.52
C ASN A 324 -14.67 14.65 -19.51
N ALA A 325 -15.26 13.53 -19.96
CA ALA A 325 -16.01 12.63 -19.09
C ALA A 325 -15.12 12.00 -18.01
N GLY A 326 -15.63 11.93 -16.77
CA GLY A 326 -14.95 11.30 -15.63
C GLY A 326 -13.78 12.10 -15.04
N GLY A 327 -13.53 13.33 -15.51
CA GLY A 327 -12.43 14.17 -15.05
C GLY A 327 -11.05 13.66 -15.47
N ASP A 328 -10.00 14.35 -15.02
CA ASP A 328 -8.60 14.08 -15.36
C ASP A 328 -8.19 12.61 -15.15
N MET A 329 -8.71 11.95 -14.12
CA MET A 329 -8.40 10.54 -13.81
C MET A 329 -8.90 9.57 -14.89
N SER A 330 -10.17 9.66 -15.30
CA SER A 330 -10.69 8.82 -16.38
C SER A 330 -10.16 9.26 -17.75
N MET A 331 -9.95 10.57 -17.96
CA MET A 331 -9.29 11.09 -19.17
C MET A 331 -7.90 10.48 -19.34
N GLY A 332 -7.06 10.54 -18.31
CA GLY A 332 -5.72 9.95 -18.31
C GLY A 332 -5.75 8.45 -18.56
N GLY A 333 -6.68 7.73 -17.91
CA GLY A 333 -6.88 6.30 -18.16
C GLY A 333 -7.23 5.97 -19.62
N ARG A 334 -8.12 6.74 -20.25
CA ARG A 334 -8.46 6.57 -21.68
C ARG A 334 -7.26 6.87 -22.58
N VAL A 335 -6.54 7.96 -22.31
CA VAL A 335 -5.36 8.36 -23.09
C VAL A 335 -4.27 7.29 -23.01
N THR A 336 -3.98 6.76 -21.82
CA THR A 336 -3.01 5.67 -21.65
C THR A 336 -3.49 4.38 -22.33
N ALA A 337 -4.77 4.02 -22.20
CA ALA A 337 -5.32 2.83 -22.85
C ALA A 337 -5.19 2.92 -24.38
N LEU A 338 -5.57 4.05 -24.98
CA LEU A 338 -5.37 4.30 -26.41
C LEU A 338 -3.89 4.27 -26.78
N GLY A 339 -3.01 4.87 -25.98
CA GLY A 339 -1.56 4.85 -26.21
C GLY A 339 -0.98 3.44 -26.24
N ILE A 340 -1.36 2.58 -25.28
CA ILE A 340 -0.92 1.18 -25.23
C ILE A 340 -1.41 0.40 -26.46
N LEU A 341 -2.69 0.53 -26.82
CA LEU A 341 -3.24 -0.15 -27.99
C LEU A 341 -2.58 0.32 -29.29
N TYR A 342 -2.38 1.64 -29.43
CA TYR A 342 -1.69 2.26 -30.57
C TYR A 342 -0.28 1.69 -30.71
N ASP A 343 0.47 1.69 -29.61
CA ASP A 343 1.88 1.34 -29.59
C ASP A 343 2.10 -0.17 -29.76
N TRP A 344 1.37 -0.99 -29.00
CA TRP A 344 1.57 -2.43 -29.02
C TRP A 344 1.07 -3.05 -30.31
N LEU A 345 -0.05 -2.56 -30.87
CA LEU A 345 -0.67 -3.10 -32.09
C LEU A 345 -0.43 -2.21 -33.31
N HIS A 346 0.66 -1.43 -33.31
CA HIS A 346 0.92 -0.40 -34.30
C HIS A 346 0.79 -0.89 -35.75
N ALA A 347 1.45 -2.00 -36.09
CA ALA A 347 1.41 -2.56 -37.44
C ALA A 347 0.00 -3.02 -37.85
N GLU A 348 -0.71 -3.71 -36.96
CA GLU A 348 -2.03 -4.27 -37.24
C GLU A 348 -3.11 -3.17 -37.37
N LEU A 349 -3.03 -2.13 -36.52
CA LEU A 349 -3.96 -0.99 -36.56
C LEU A 349 -3.68 -0.05 -37.74
N GLY A 350 -2.43 0.06 -38.18
CA GLY A 350 -2.05 0.88 -39.34
C GLY A 350 -2.64 0.37 -40.66
N GLN A 351 -2.93 -0.94 -40.73
CA GLN A 351 -3.54 -1.60 -41.89
C GLN A 351 -5.08 -1.66 -41.82
N THR A 352 -5.67 -1.26 -40.69
CA THR A 352 -7.11 -1.39 -40.46
C THR A 352 -7.79 -0.02 -40.54
N VAL A 353 -8.81 0.09 -41.40
CA VAL A 353 -9.58 1.33 -41.59
C VAL A 353 -10.69 1.44 -40.56
N VAL A 354 -10.95 2.65 -40.05
CA VAL A 354 -12.10 2.89 -39.17
C VAL A 354 -13.40 2.82 -39.98
N PRO A 355 -14.37 1.96 -39.62
CA PRO A 355 -15.64 1.88 -40.34
C PRO A 355 -16.37 3.23 -40.35
N ASN A 356 -16.87 3.63 -41.53
CA ASN A 356 -17.66 4.85 -41.74
C ASN A 356 -16.95 6.17 -41.37
N ASP A 357 -15.61 6.17 -41.26
CA ASP A 357 -14.86 7.42 -41.11
C ASP A 357 -14.87 8.21 -42.43
N PRO A 358 -15.34 9.47 -42.45
CA PRO A 358 -15.45 10.27 -43.68
C PRO A 358 -14.13 10.48 -44.42
N GLY A 359 -12.99 10.42 -43.72
CA GLY A 359 -11.66 10.58 -44.29
C GLY A 359 -10.97 9.26 -44.64
N GLN A 360 -11.64 8.11 -44.48
CA GLN A 360 -11.05 6.77 -44.58
C GLN A 360 -9.79 6.61 -43.70
N ALA A 361 -9.76 7.27 -42.53
CA ALA A 361 -8.63 7.18 -41.62
C ALA A 361 -8.43 5.74 -41.12
N ASN A 362 -7.18 5.30 -41.02
CA ASN A 362 -6.85 4.10 -40.26
C ASN A 362 -6.97 4.34 -38.74
N TYR A 363 -7.00 3.26 -37.97
CA TYR A 363 -7.15 3.36 -36.51
C TYR A 363 -6.02 4.17 -35.86
N LEU A 364 -4.78 4.11 -36.37
CA LEU A 364 -3.68 4.92 -35.84
C LEU A 364 -3.97 6.43 -35.94
N THR A 365 -4.36 6.91 -37.12
CA THR A 365 -4.67 8.32 -37.35
C THR A 365 -5.80 8.79 -36.44
N ALA A 366 -6.86 7.98 -36.32
CA ALA A 366 -8.02 8.33 -35.53
C ALA A 366 -7.77 8.29 -34.01
N MET A 367 -6.94 7.36 -33.54
CA MET A 367 -6.52 7.28 -32.15
C MET A 367 -5.59 8.44 -31.77
N ALA A 368 -4.63 8.80 -32.62
CA ALA A 368 -3.77 9.96 -32.40
C ALA A 368 -4.58 11.26 -32.25
N ALA A 369 -5.58 11.48 -33.11
CA ALA A 369 -6.49 12.61 -32.98
C ALA A 369 -7.28 12.58 -31.65
N SER A 370 -7.74 11.40 -31.22
CA SER A 370 -8.50 11.24 -29.97
C SER A 370 -7.63 11.49 -28.73
N ILE A 371 -6.38 11.02 -28.74
CA ILE A 371 -5.38 11.29 -27.69
C ILE A 371 -5.14 12.79 -27.56
N ARG A 372 -4.83 13.46 -28.68
CA ARG A 372 -4.52 14.89 -28.70
C ARG A 372 -5.70 15.73 -28.20
N THR A 373 -6.90 15.48 -28.74
CA THR A 373 -8.11 16.22 -28.37
C THR A 373 -8.54 15.97 -26.92
N THR A 374 -8.36 14.76 -26.38
CA THR A 374 -8.65 14.46 -24.98
C THR A 374 -7.70 15.19 -24.03
N ILE A 375 -6.40 15.25 -24.34
CA ILE A 375 -5.41 15.94 -23.50
C ILE A 375 -5.72 17.43 -23.36
N VAL A 376 -6.13 18.09 -24.46
CA VAL A 376 -6.38 19.54 -24.49
C VAL A 376 -7.83 19.91 -24.18
N ALA A 377 -8.69 18.92 -23.91
CA ALA A 377 -10.10 19.14 -23.63
C ALA A 377 -10.28 19.95 -22.36
N GLN A 378 -11.13 20.97 -22.41
CA GLN A 378 -11.46 21.80 -21.25
C GLN A 378 -12.23 20.98 -20.21
N ALA A 379 -11.95 21.24 -18.94
CA ALA A 379 -12.69 20.63 -17.85
C ALA A 379 -14.18 20.93 -17.97
N ALA A 380 -15.03 19.99 -17.58
CA ALA A 380 -16.43 20.30 -17.31
C ALA A 380 -16.50 21.39 -16.21
N PRO A 381 -17.56 22.22 -16.14
CA PRO A 381 -17.69 23.23 -15.09
C PRO A 381 -17.48 22.61 -13.69
N GLY A 382 -16.45 23.08 -12.99
CA GLY A 382 -16.07 22.55 -11.68
C GLY A 382 -15.30 21.22 -11.67
N GLY A 383 -14.81 20.74 -12.81
CA GLY A 383 -13.94 19.56 -12.91
C GLY A 383 -12.46 19.91 -13.06
N THR A 384 -11.63 18.87 -13.04
CA THR A 384 -10.20 18.86 -13.44
C THR A 384 -10.06 18.28 -14.85
N ASN A 385 -8.97 18.61 -15.54
CA ASN A 385 -8.62 18.04 -16.84
C ASN A 385 -7.10 17.83 -16.97
N LEU A 386 -6.67 17.05 -17.97
CA LEU A 386 -5.24 16.77 -18.16
C LEU A 386 -4.42 18.04 -18.43
N LEU A 387 -4.97 19.01 -19.18
CA LEU A 387 -4.27 20.24 -19.50
C LEU A 387 -3.94 21.08 -18.24
N SER A 388 -4.87 21.22 -17.29
CA SER A 388 -4.61 21.95 -16.03
C SER A 388 -3.61 21.23 -15.16
N GLU A 389 -3.63 19.89 -15.16
CA GLU A 389 -2.68 19.10 -14.38
C GLU A 389 -1.24 19.18 -14.92
N ILE A 390 -1.05 19.57 -16.19
CA ILE A 390 0.28 19.75 -16.81
C ILE A 390 0.67 21.23 -16.82
N CYS A 391 -0.17 22.10 -17.37
CA CYS A 391 0.17 23.50 -17.64
C CYS A 391 -0.24 24.48 -16.51
N GLY A 392 -0.88 23.99 -15.45
CA GLY A 392 -1.46 24.84 -14.42
C GLY A 392 -2.45 25.85 -15.00
N GLN A 393 -2.48 27.07 -14.45
CA GLN A 393 -3.42 28.12 -14.86
C GLN A 393 -3.12 28.76 -16.23
N GLN A 394 -1.97 28.45 -16.85
CA GLN A 394 -1.56 29.12 -18.10
C GLN A 394 -2.29 28.58 -19.33
N GLY A 395 -2.79 27.34 -19.27
CA GLY A 395 -3.44 26.69 -20.39
C GLY A 395 -2.50 26.38 -21.57
N MET A 396 -3.09 26.19 -22.74
CA MET A 396 -2.40 25.74 -23.96
C MET A 396 -1.90 26.91 -24.81
N SER A 397 -0.75 26.72 -25.47
CA SER A 397 -0.20 27.64 -26.46
C SER A 397 -1.09 27.74 -27.72
N SER A 398 -1.14 28.93 -28.32
CA SER A 398 -1.83 29.14 -29.60
C SER A 398 -1.03 28.71 -30.83
N SER A 399 0.26 28.42 -30.67
CA SER A 399 1.19 28.16 -31.79
C SER A 399 1.93 26.83 -31.71
N ALA A 400 1.76 26.07 -30.62
CA ALA A 400 2.42 24.78 -30.42
C ALA A 400 1.53 23.86 -29.58
N PHE A 401 1.71 22.54 -29.74
CA PHE A 401 1.10 21.56 -28.84
C PHE A 401 1.89 21.51 -27.54
N ASP A 402 1.74 22.54 -26.71
CA ASP A 402 2.44 22.73 -25.43
C ASP A 402 1.71 23.73 -24.53
N CYS A 403 2.19 23.90 -23.31
CA CYS A 403 1.73 24.95 -22.40
C CYS A 403 2.00 26.36 -22.98
N ALA A 404 1.08 27.30 -22.73
CA ALA A 404 1.24 28.69 -23.16
C ALA A 404 2.51 29.34 -22.59
N VAL A 405 2.85 28.97 -21.35
CA VAL A 405 4.12 29.30 -20.69
C VAL A 405 4.63 28.03 -20.02
N LYS A 406 5.92 27.71 -20.21
CA LYS A 406 6.55 26.53 -19.60
C LYS A 406 6.51 26.63 -18.05
N PRO A 407 6.14 25.55 -17.35
CA PRO A 407 6.19 25.52 -15.90
C PRO A 407 7.62 25.69 -15.33
N VAL A 408 7.70 26.24 -14.13
CA VAL A 408 8.89 26.23 -13.28
C VAL A 408 8.85 24.96 -12.42
N PHE A 409 9.86 24.11 -12.55
CA PHE A 409 9.87 22.79 -11.90
C PHE A 409 10.59 22.75 -10.55
N SER A 410 11.62 23.57 -10.37
CA SER A 410 12.45 23.63 -9.15
C SER A 410 12.53 25.05 -8.60
N ASN A 411 12.72 25.17 -7.26
CA ASN A 411 12.83 26.46 -6.56
C ASN A 411 11.64 27.40 -6.82
N TRP A 412 10.46 26.84 -7.09
CA TRP A 412 9.26 27.63 -7.31
C TRP A 412 8.87 28.35 -6.02
N ASN A 413 8.60 29.65 -6.12
CA ASN A 413 8.21 30.46 -4.98
C ASN A 413 6.73 30.85 -5.07
N ARG A 414 5.93 30.33 -4.14
CA ARG A 414 4.50 30.62 -3.98
C ARG A 414 4.18 32.11 -3.87
N TYR A 415 5.11 32.91 -3.36
CA TYR A 415 4.96 34.34 -3.12
C TYR A 415 5.65 35.21 -4.18
N ALA A 416 6.09 34.62 -5.31
CA ALA A 416 6.71 35.36 -6.39
C ALA A 416 5.77 36.41 -6.99
N VAL A 417 6.32 37.59 -7.30
CA VAL A 417 5.63 38.66 -8.03
C VAL A 417 6.48 39.03 -9.25
N PRO A 418 6.01 38.77 -10.49
CA PRO A 418 4.73 38.12 -10.83
C PRO A 418 4.68 36.62 -10.45
N PRO A 419 3.48 36.02 -10.34
CA PRO A 419 3.32 34.59 -10.06
C PRO A 419 4.02 33.72 -11.12
N GLN A 420 4.76 32.72 -10.67
CA GLN A 420 5.44 31.77 -11.54
C GLN A 420 4.50 30.64 -11.96
N PRO A 421 4.48 30.24 -13.25
CA PRO A 421 3.66 29.13 -13.71
C PRO A 421 4.20 27.81 -13.15
N SER A 422 3.41 27.05 -12.41
CA SER A 422 3.82 25.73 -11.91
C SER A 422 2.64 24.93 -11.34
N ILE A 423 2.87 23.64 -11.13
CA ILE A 423 2.07 22.74 -10.29
C ILE A 423 2.89 22.23 -9.08
N ALA A 424 3.92 22.99 -8.64
CA ALA A 424 4.86 22.56 -7.59
C ALA A 424 4.20 22.15 -6.26
N ASN A 425 3.08 22.79 -5.91
CA ASN A 425 2.28 22.42 -4.73
C ASN A 425 1.60 21.05 -4.86
N ALA A 426 1.58 20.44 -6.03
CA ALA A 426 0.95 19.15 -6.28
C ALA A 426 1.95 17.99 -6.43
N TYR A 427 3.26 18.23 -6.38
CA TYR A 427 4.26 17.17 -6.55
C TYR A 427 4.27 16.11 -5.43
N MET A 428 3.74 16.44 -4.25
CA MET A 428 3.51 15.47 -3.17
C MET A 428 2.18 14.70 -3.33
N ALA A 429 1.27 15.17 -4.19
CA ALA A 429 -0.03 14.56 -4.43
C ALA A 429 0.02 13.51 -5.56
N GLY A 430 -0.80 12.46 -5.44
CA GLY A 430 -0.82 11.35 -6.40
C GLY A 430 -1.61 11.61 -7.68
N MET A 431 -2.57 12.55 -7.65
CA MET A 431 -3.49 12.84 -8.76
C MET A 431 -2.75 13.43 -9.96
N ASN A 432 -2.11 14.60 -9.79
CA ASN A 432 -1.31 15.26 -10.83
C ASN A 432 -0.26 14.33 -11.43
N PHE A 433 0.40 13.54 -10.59
CA PHE A 433 1.41 12.60 -11.06
C PHE A 433 0.79 11.54 -11.99
N SER A 434 -0.43 11.09 -11.69
CA SER A 434 -1.16 10.15 -12.55
C SER A 434 -1.65 10.79 -13.84
N SER A 435 -2.11 12.04 -13.79
CA SER A 435 -2.60 12.79 -14.96
C SER A 435 -1.48 13.14 -15.94
N VAL A 436 -0.34 13.63 -15.42
CA VAL A 436 0.87 13.88 -16.23
C VAL A 436 1.41 12.59 -16.85
N TYR A 437 1.46 11.49 -16.08
CA TYR A 437 1.82 10.17 -16.63
C TYR A 437 0.86 9.74 -17.74
N GLY A 438 -0.45 9.91 -17.52
CA GLY A 438 -1.46 9.48 -18.48
C GLY A 438 -1.32 10.18 -19.83
N ALA A 439 -1.11 11.50 -19.80
CA ALA A 439 -0.83 12.30 -20.99
C ALA A 439 0.50 11.91 -21.64
N ALA A 440 1.58 11.77 -20.86
CA ALA A 440 2.89 11.37 -21.37
C ALA A 440 2.82 10.02 -22.12
N ALA A 441 2.15 9.02 -21.55
CA ALA A 441 2.01 7.71 -22.16
C ALA A 441 1.33 7.77 -23.54
N GLY A 442 0.25 8.56 -23.67
CA GLY A 442 -0.44 8.74 -24.95
C GLY A 442 0.40 9.51 -25.97
N LEU A 443 1.11 10.55 -25.55
CA LEU A 443 1.94 11.36 -26.45
C LEU A 443 3.18 10.60 -26.93
N LEU A 444 3.85 9.86 -26.04
CA LEU A 444 4.99 9.00 -26.38
C LEU A 444 4.62 7.92 -27.41
N ALA A 445 3.40 7.38 -27.33
CA ALA A 445 2.92 6.41 -28.30
C ALA A 445 2.86 7.00 -29.72
N ILE A 446 2.38 8.25 -29.86
CA ILE A 446 2.05 8.85 -31.17
C ILE A 446 3.14 9.75 -31.77
N ALA A 447 4.29 9.91 -31.11
CA ALA A 447 5.34 10.90 -31.42
C ALA A 447 6.12 10.66 -32.73
N ASP A 448 5.54 9.95 -33.70
CA ASP A 448 6.11 9.70 -35.03
C ASP A 448 5.90 10.88 -35.99
N ALA A 449 6.44 10.75 -37.20
CA ALA A 449 6.54 11.82 -38.19
C ALA A 449 5.24 12.56 -38.63
N PRO A 450 3.99 12.11 -38.42
CA PRO A 450 2.83 13.00 -38.58
C PRO A 450 2.45 13.80 -37.32
N ASN A 451 2.93 13.43 -36.13
CA ASN A 451 2.61 14.11 -34.86
C ASN A 451 3.86 14.55 -34.08
N ALA A 452 4.99 14.78 -34.75
CA ALA A 452 6.22 15.26 -34.11
C ALA A 452 6.03 16.62 -33.39
N ASP A 453 4.94 17.35 -33.68
CA ASP A 453 4.57 18.59 -33.00
C ASP A 453 4.22 18.42 -31.51
N VAL A 454 4.02 17.18 -31.03
CA VAL A 454 3.72 16.90 -29.61
C VAL A 454 4.96 16.81 -28.71
N LEU A 455 6.18 16.75 -29.30
CA LEU A 455 7.44 16.63 -28.56
C LEU A 455 7.61 17.71 -27.45
N PRO A 456 7.27 18.99 -27.66
CA PRO A 456 7.40 19.99 -26.60
C PRO A 456 6.57 19.69 -25.34
N MET A 457 5.37 19.12 -25.49
CA MET A 457 4.55 18.70 -24.33
C MET A 457 5.12 17.45 -23.66
N ILE A 458 5.75 16.55 -24.42
CA ILE A 458 6.48 15.40 -23.85
C ILE A 458 7.64 15.91 -22.99
N ASP A 459 8.41 16.90 -23.45
CA ASP A 459 9.48 17.52 -22.67
C ASP A 459 8.95 18.16 -21.37
N THR A 460 7.80 18.83 -21.43
CA THR A 460 7.12 19.38 -20.24
C THR A 460 6.74 18.26 -19.25
N ALA A 461 6.14 17.18 -19.74
CA ALA A 461 5.73 16.06 -18.89
C ALA A 461 6.92 15.31 -18.28
N TYR A 462 8.01 15.14 -19.04
CA TYR A 462 9.26 14.57 -18.54
C TYR A 462 9.89 15.44 -17.46
N SER A 463 9.89 16.77 -17.63
CA SER A 463 10.41 17.71 -16.63
C SER A 463 9.60 17.66 -15.34
N HIS A 464 8.26 17.59 -15.40
CA HIS A 464 7.44 17.33 -14.20
C HIS A 464 7.80 16.02 -13.51
N PHE A 465 8.02 14.97 -14.30
CA PHE A 465 8.37 13.66 -13.77
C PHE A 465 9.71 13.69 -13.04
N ASN A 466 10.77 14.15 -13.72
CA ASN A 466 12.14 14.09 -13.22
C ASN A 466 12.41 15.15 -12.13
N GLU A 467 12.09 16.42 -12.41
CA GLU A 467 12.44 17.54 -11.54
C GLU A 467 11.40 17.81 -10.44
N GLY A 468 10.16 17.37 -10.63
CA GLY A 468 9.07 17.53 -9.66
C GLY A 468 8.80 16.27 -8.85
N PHE A 469 8.04 15.34 -9.43
CA PHE A 469 7.53 14.16 -8.72
C PHE A 469 8.63 13.24 -8.18
N LEU A 470 9.67 12.95 -8.98
CA LEU A 470 10.79 12.12 -8.54
C LEU A 470 11.69 12.85 -7.53
N ALA A 471 11.86 14.17 -7.64
CA ALA A 471 12.62 14.94 -6.66
C ALA A 471 11.97 14.86 -5.26
N VAL A 472 10.65 15.02 -5.19
CA VAL A 472 9.87 14.84 -3.95
C VAL A 472 9.97 13.41 -3.42
N ARG A 473 9.79 12.42 -4.29
CA ARG A 473 9.87 11.01 -3.88
C ARG A 473 11.26 10.63 -3.39
N ARG A 474 12.32 11.12 -4.03
CA ARG A 474 13.71 10.91 -3.61
C ARG A 474 13.97 11.43 -2.19
N ASP A 475 13.48 12.61 -1.87
CA ASP A 475 13.63 13.20 -0.54
C ASP A 475 12.85 12.39 0.51
N ILE A 476 11.55 12.20 0.30
CA ILE A 476 10.67 11.58 1.29
C ILE A 476 10.96 10.08 1.46
N SER A 477 11.27 9.39 0.36
CA SER A 477 11.48 7.93 0.32
C SER A 477 12.95 7.53 0.27
N THR A 478 13.87 8.37 0.76
CA THR A 478 15.31 8.08 0.80
C THR A 478 15.66 6.73 1.46
N ASP A 479 14.87 6.28 2.43
CA ASP A 479 15.00 4.96 3.09
C ASP A 479 13.86 3.98 2.71
N GLY A 480 12.96 4.38 1.82
CA GLY A 480 11.84 3.57 1.31
C GLY A 480 10.45 3.98 1.81
N GLY A 481 10.34 4.61 2.97
CA GLY A 481 9.06 5.02 3.55
C GLY A 481 8.39 6.19 2.83
N TYR A 482 7.11 6.44 3.11
CA TYR A 482 6.40 7.62 2.63
C TYR A 482 5.33 8.06 3.65
N HIS A 483 5.07 9.36 3.75
CA HIS A 483 4.33 9.97 4.85
C HIS A 483 2.83 9.61 4.91
N SER A 484 2.26 9.13 3.80
CA SER A 484 0.85 8.70 3.68
C SER A 484 0.63 7.21 4.00
N GLY A 485 1.53 6.58 4.77
CA GLY A 485 1.35 5.21 5.27
C GLY A 485 1.57 4.11 4.23
N PHE A 486 0.68 3.13 4.12
CA PHE A 486 0.88 1.97 3.24
C PHE A 486 0.06 2.07 1.93
N SER A 487 -1.20 2.49 2.00
CA SER A 487 -2.09 2.48 0.84
C SER A 487 -1.73 3.53 -0.22
N TYR A 488 -1.65 4.81 0.17
CA TYR A 488 -1.36 5.90 -0.77
C TYR A 488 0.14 6.12 -1.04
N SER A 489 0.99 5.39 -0.32
CA SER A 489 2.44 5.36 -0.57
C SER A 489 2.80 4.50 -1.76
N LEU A 490 2.03 3.43 -2.02
CA LEU A 490 2.08 2.63 -3.24
C LEU A 490 1.54 3.44 -4.42
N VAL A 491 2.45 4.07 -5.16
CA VAL A 491 2.17 4.52 -6.51
C VAL A 491 2.99 3.70 -7.48
N ASP A 492 2.49 3.54 -8.70
CA ASP A 492 3.12 2.72 -9.75
C ASP A 492 4.39 3.40 -10.32
N LEU A 493 5.38 3.64 -9.46
CA LEU A 493 6.70 4.17 -9.84
C LEU A 493 7.43 3.24 -10.81
N PRO A 494 7.44 1.89 -10.62
CA PRO A 494 8.13 0.97 -11.53
C PRO A 494 7.65 1.11 -12.97
N SER A 495 6.34 1.09 -13.24
CA SER A 495 5.84 1.20 -14.62
C SER A 495 6.09 2.59 -15.21
N ARG A 496 6.03 3.66 -14.40
CA ARG A 496 6.32 5.03 -14.85
C ARG A 496 7.76 5.16 -15.33
N LEU A 497 8.71 4.65 -14.56
CA LEU A 497 10.12 4.64 -14.96
C LEU A 497 10.37 3.75 -16.16
N LEU A 498 9.78 2.55 -16.16
CA LEU A 498 9.88 1.64 -17.29
C LEU A 498 9.41 2.28 -18.59
N MET A 499 8.28 3.00 -18.56
CA MET A 499 7.74 3.73 -19.71
C MET A 499 8.77 4.70 -20.31
N TRP A 500 9.38 5.55 -19.47
CA TRP A 500 10.38 6.51 -19.94
C TRP A 500 11.64 5.81 -20.46
N ASN A 501 12.13 4.79 -19.75
CA ASN A 501 13.32 4.04 -20.13
C ASN A 501 13.16 3.28 -21.46
N THR A 502 11.95 2.83 -21.79
CA THR A 502 11.69 2.13 -23.07
C THR A 502 11.37 3.11 -24.20
N ALA A 503 10.66 4.21 -23.90
CA ALA A 503 10.17 5.13 -24.91
C ALA A 503 11.18 6.21 -25.33
N VAL A 504 12.21 6.49 -24.51
CA VAL A 504 13.17 7.58 -24.74
C VAL A 504 14.61 7.06 -24.67
N GLN A 505 15.40 7.37 -25.69
CA GLN A 505 16.78 6.86 -25.84
C GLN A 505 17.81 7.61 -24.99
N ASN A 506 17.57 8.89 -24.75
CA ASN A 506 18.44 9.80 -24.00
C ASN A 506 17.74 10.33 -22.74
N ALA A 507 16.95 9.50 -22.06
CA ALA A 507 16.28 9.88 -20.81
C ALA A 507 17.25 10.19 -19.64
N ASP A 508 18.56 10.32 -19.95
CA ASP A 508 19.73 10.19 -19.08
C ASP A 508 19.60 9.01 -18.10
N ASP A 509 20.64 8.77 -17.31
CA ASP A 509 20.41 8.04 -16.07
C ASP A 509 19.36 8.89 -15.32
N MET A 510 18.13 8.38 -15.18
CA MET A 510 17.15 8.95 -14.27
C MET A 510 17.70 8.97 -12.83
N GLY A 511 18.94 8.51 -12.61
CA GLY A 511 20.04 9.38 -12.18
C GLY A 511 20.23 9.40 -10.70
N GLN A 512 19.14 9.19 -9.97
CA GLN A 512 19.14 9.01 -8.52
C GLN A 512 18.06 8.02 -8.05
N VAL A 513 17.23 7.44 -8.94
CA VAL A 513 16.19 6.47 -8.55
C VAL A 513 16.75 5.14 -8.07
N SER A 514 17.89 4.70 -8.61
CA SER A 514 18.56 3.44 -8.24
C SER A 514 18.95 3.37 -6.75
N GLY A 515 19.23 4.50 -6.11
CA GLY A 515 19.66 4.56 -4.71
C GLY A 515 18.54 4.50 -3.66
N TRP A 516 17.29 4.82 -4.02
CA TRP A 516 16.17 4.89 -3.06
C TRP A 516 14.95 4.07 -3.48
N LEU A 517 14.66 3.94 -4.77
CA LEU A 517 13.47 3.23 -5.23
C LEU A 517 13.47 1.74 -4.83
N PRO A 518 14.59 0.99 -4.96
CA PRO A 518 14.63 -0.39 -4.45
C PRO A 518 14.33 -0.49 -2.96
N LYS A 519 14.54 0.57 -2.16
CA LYS A 519 14.24 0.57 -0.73
C LYS A 519 12.73 0.67 -0.44
N THR A 520 11.92 1.10 -1.40
CA THR A 520 10.46 1.30 -1.21
C THR A 520 9.67 0.02 -0.95
N ILE A 521 10.25 -1.16 -1.20
CA ILE A 521 9.65 -2.43 -0.78
C ILE A 521 9.80 -2.70 0.73
N TYR A 522 10.78 -2.10 1.39
CA TYR A 522 11.11 -2.44 2.78
C TYR A 522 10.03 -2.07 3.81
N PRO A 523 9.27 -0.96 3.69
CA PRO A 523 8.09 -0.76 4.53
C PRO A 523 7.12 -1.94 4.45
N TYR A 524 6.90 -2.52 3.27
CA TYR A 524 6.00 -3.67 3.07
C TYR A 524 6.60 -5.00 3.52
N ILE A 525 7.93 -5.16 3.51
CA ILE A 525 8.57 -6.33 4.13
C ILE A 525 8.38 -6.28 5.65
N TYR A 526 8.68 -5.14 6.26
CA TYR A 526 8.65 -4.96 7.72
C TYR A 526 7.23 -4.86 8.28
N GLY A 527 6.32 -4.25 7.52
CA GLY A 527 4.93 -4.02 7.93
C GLY A 527 3.99 -5.18 7.67
N LEU A 528 4.44 -6.27 7.03
CA LEU A 528 3.56 -7.38 6.68
C LEU A 528 3.02 -8.08 7.95
N ARG A 529 1.70 -8.22 8.01
CA ARG A 529 0.97 -9.02 9.00
C ARG A 529 0.69 -10.42 8.47
N ASP A 530 0.31 -11.35 9.35
CA ASP A 530 -0.02 -12.73 8.96
C ASP A 530 -1.23 -12.81 8.02
N ASP A 531 -2.21 -11.93 8.23
CA ASP A 531 -3.39 -11.79 7.38
C ASP A 531 -3.11 -11.15 6.00
N LYS A 532 -1.83 -10.95 5.68
CA LYS A 532 -1.31 -10.36 4.43
C LYS A 532 -1.57 -8.86 4.28
N SER A 533 -2.14 -8.22 5.30
CA SER A 533 -2.37 -6.77 5.34
C SER A 533 -1.19 -6.02 5.97
N TYR A 534 -1.36 -4.70 6.11
CA TYR A 534 -0.41 -3.77 6.70
C TYR A 534 -1.09 -2.93 7.79
N PRO A 535 -0.34 -2.32 8.72
CA PRO A 535 -0.88 -1.32 9.64
C PRO A 535 -1.66 -0.22 8.93
N ALA A 536 -2.81 0.15 9.50
CA ALA A 536 -3.51 1.36 9.08
C ALA A 536 -2.68 2.58 9.50
N SER A 537 -2.34 3.42 8.53
CA SER A 537 -1.54 4.63 8.70
C SER A 537 -1.86 5.57 7.54
N GLY A 538 -2.18 6.83 7.83
CA GLY A 538 -2.77 7.73 6.84
C GLY A 538 -4.13 7.24 6.33
N ASP A 539 -4.59 7.78 5.19
CA ASP A 539 -5.79 7.24 4.54
C ASP A 539 -5.50 5.81 4.08
N ASN A 540 -6.29 4.85 4.56
CA ASN A 540 -5.99 3.44 4.41
C ASN A 540 -7.19 2.65 3.86
N PHE A 541 -6.88 1.73 2.96
CA PHE A 541 -7.78 0.70 2.44
C PHE A 541 -7.05 -0.64 2.45
N VAL A 542 -7.80 -1.74 2.31
CA VAL A 542 -7.28 -3.11 2.32
C VAL A 542 -6.20 -3.24 1.24
N THR A 543 -4.95 -3.19 1.70
CA THR A 543 -3.75 -3.32 0.90
C THR A 543 -3.16 -4.67 1.25
N LEU A 544 -3.10 -5.57 0.27
CA LEU A 544 -2.62 -6.93 0.46
C LEU A 544 -1.25 -7.12 -0.17
N SER A 545 -0.40 -7.94 0.46
CA SER A 545 0.89 -8.33 -0.12
C SER A 545 0.77 -8.95 -1.51
N THR A 546 -0.35 -9.61 -1.80
CA THR A 546 -0.64 -10.23 -3.10
C THR A 546 -0.99 -9.23 -4.21
N GLY A 547 -1.19 -7.95 -3.87
CA GLY A 547 -1.50 -6.88 -4.80
C GLY A 547 -0.41 -6.66 -5.85
N THR A 548 -0.80 -6.18 -7.03
CA THR A 548 0.11 -5.98 -8.17
C THR A 548 1.15 -4.89 -7.91
N LEU A 549 0.76 -3.81 -7.22
CA LEU A 549 1.69 -2.71 -6.91
C LEU A 549 2.80 -3.15 -5.94
N VAL A 550 2.47 -3.92 -4.90
CA VAL A 550 3.45 -4.52 -3.99
C VAL A 550 4.41 -5.44 -4.76
N GLY A 551 3.86 -6.28 -5.65
CA GLY A 551 4.67 -7.13 -6.53
C GLY A 551 5.62 -6.34 -7.43
N SER A 552 5.14 -5.25 -8.03
CA SER A 552 5.93 -4.42 -8.96
C SER A 552 7.13 -3.76 -8.29
N VAL A 553 7.00 -3.26 -7.06
CA VAL A 553 8.13 -2.63 -6.34
C VAL A 553 9.15 -3.69 -5.86
N ALA A 554 8.69 -4.88 -5.48
CA ALA A 554 9.58 -6.00 -5.15
C ALA A 554 10.36 -6.49 -6.38
N LEU A 555 9.68 -6.69 -7.51
CA LEU A 555 10.29 -7.10 -8.77
C LEU A 555 11.25 -6.03 -9.31
N TRP A 556 10.91 -4.76 -9.18
CA TRP A 556 11.81 -3.67 -9.58
C TRP A 556 13.12 -3.73 -8.79
N ALA A 557 13.04 -3.86 -7.46
CA ALA A 557 14.22 -4.00 -6.60
C ALA A 557 15.04 -5.24 -6.95
N ALA A 558 14.39 -6.39 -7.20
CA ALA A 558 15.06 -7.62 -7.62
C ALA A 558 15.75 -7.48 -8.99
N ALA A 559 15.07 -6.90 -9.99
CA ALA A 559 15.56 -6.81 -11.36
C ALA A 559 16.64 -5.73 -11.57
N HIS A 560 16.56 -4.60 -10.85
CA HIS A 560 17.42 -3.44 -11.08
C HIS A 560 18.44 -3.18 -9.98
N ALA A 561 18.27 -3.78 -8.79
CA ALA A 561 19.23 -3.67 -7.68
C ALA A 561 19.76 -5.04 -7.21
N ASN A 562 19.41 -6.13 -7.91
CA ASN A 562 19.78 -7.50 -7.54
C ASN A 562 19.42 -7.85 -6.09
N ASP A 563 18.32 -7.30 -5.56
CA ASP A 563 17.92 -7.45 -4.16
C ASP A 563 17.30 -8.84 -3.92
N GLY A 564 18.07 -9.72 -3.26
CA GLY A 564 17.63 -11.07 -2.89
C GLY A 564 16.49 -11.11 -1.87
N ASN A 565 16.41 -10.14 -0.96
CA ASN A 565 15.32 -10.06 0.02
C ASN A 565 14.00 -9.70 -0.67
N ALA A 566 14.05 -8.73 -1.59
CA ALA A 566 12.88 -8.36 -2.39
C ALA A 566 12.40 -9.52 -3.27
N TRP A 567 13.33 -10.27 -3.88
CA TRP A 567 12.99 -11.46 -4.67
C TRP A 567 12.34 -12.56 -3.81
N ASN A 568 12.91 -12.88 -2.65
CA ASN A 568 12.33 -13.86 -1.73
C ASN A 568 10.94 -13.44 -1.26
N PHE A 569 10.78 -12.18 -0.86
CA PHE A 569 9.48 -11.63 -0.49
C PHE A 569 8.46 -11.76 -1.62
N TYR A 570 8.83 -11.41 -2.85
CA TYR A 570 7.97 -11.55 -4.01
C TYR A 570 7.54 -13.01 -4.22
N GLN A 571 8.48 -13.94 -4.21
CA GLN A 571 8.19 -15.35 -4.46
C GLN A 571 7.28 -15.95 -3.38
N GLU A 572 7.55 -15.68 -2.10
CA GLU A 572 6.87 -16.32 -0.98
C GLU A 572 5.60 -15.63 -0.51
N LYS A 573 5.58 -14.29 -0.52
CA LYS A 573 4.53 -13.47 0.10
C LYS A 573 3.62 -12.79 -0.91
N VAL A 574 4.04 -12.68 -2.17
CA VAL A 574 3.25 -12.10 -3.26
C VAL A 574 2.76 -13.21 -4.19
N HIS A 575 3.65 -13.80 -4.99
CA HIS A 575 3.30 -14.70 -6.08
C HIS A 575 2.73 -16.03 -5.58
N ALA A 576 3.42 -16.73 -4.67
CA ALA A 576 2.95 -18.02 -4.16
C ALA A 576 1.61 -17.94 -3.40
N GLN A 577 1.24 -16.75 -2.92
CA GLN A 577 0.01 -16.52 -2.15
C GLN A 577 -1.21 -16.18 -3.03
N ARG A 578 -1.02 -15.99 -4.34
CA ARG A 578 -2.12 -15.75 -5.30
C ARG A 578 -2.83 -17.06 -5.65
N LYS A 579 -4.16 -17.07 -5.46
CA LYS A 579 -5.04 -18.18 -5.86
C LYS A 579 -5.67 -17.89 -7.21
N SER A 580 -5.98 -18.90 -8.02
CA SER A 580 -6.75 -18.70 -9.26
C SER A 580 -8.12 -18.06 -8.95
N PRO A 581 -8.63 -17.11 -9.77
CA PRO A 581 -8.02 -16.54 -10.99
C PRO A 581 -6.86 -15.58 -10.80
N ASN A 582 -6.55 -15.15 -9.58
CA ASN A 582 -5.70 -13.98 -9.32
C ASN A 582 -4.20 -14.20 -9.57
N ARG A 583 -3.81 -15.26 -10.31
CA ARG A 583 -2.43 -15.48 -10.77
C ARG A 583 -2.11 -14.75 -12.07
N TYR A 584 -3.13 -14.28 -12.80
CA TYR A 584 -2.98 -13.57 -14.07
C TYR A 584 -1.97 -12.41 -14.07
N PRO A 585 -1.73 -11.64 -12.97
CA PRO A 585 -0.76 -10.55 -13.03
C PRO A 585 0.67 -11.00 -13.35
N TYR A 586 1.00 -12.27 -13.06
CA TYR A 586 2.32 -12.83 -13.32
C TYR A 586 2.74 -12.76 -14.79
N ILE A 587 1.78 -12.78 -15.73
CA ILE A 587 2.06 -12.63 -17.16
C ILE A 587 2.64 -11.25 -17.48
N LEU A 588 2.02 -10.18 -16.98
CA LEU A 588 2.53 -8.83 -17.18
C LEU A 588 3.79 -8.60 -16.35
N GLU A 589 3.89 -9.16 -15.15
CA GLU A 589 5.08 -9.04 -14.32
C GLU A 589 6.33 -9.65 -14.98
N GLN A 590 6.21 -10.82 -15.61
CA GLN A 590 7.31 -11.45 -16.35
C GLN A 590 7.68 -10.70 -17.64
N LEU A 591 6.73 -9.97 -18.23
CA LEU A 591 6.96 -9.11 -19.39
C LEU A 591 7.70 -7.81 -19.01
N LEU A 592 7.26 -7.17 -17.93
CA LEU A 592 7.68 -5.82 -17.55
C LEU A 592 8.92 -5.82 -16.65
N TRP A 593 9.09 -6.83 -15.79
CA TRP A 593 10.19 -6.91 -14.82
C TRP A 593 10.82 -8.31 -14.80
N PRO A 594 11.44 -8.76 -15.89
CA PRO A 594 12.17 -10.02 -15.89
C PRO A 594 13.34 -9.97 -14.90
N VAL A 595 13.41 -10.93 -13.99
CA VAL A 595 14.48 -11.03 -12.98
C VAL A 595 15.51 -12.06 -13.43
N ASN A 596 16.77 -11.63 -13.57
CA ASN A 596 17.88 -12.55 -13.74
C ASN A 596 18.27 -13.15 -12.38
N THR A 597 17.73 -14.32 -12.06
CA THR A 597 17.94 -14.99 -10.77
C THR A 597 19.40 -15.33 -10.49
N ALA A 598 20.23 -15.52 -11.53
CA ALA A 598 21.65 -15.79 -11.38
C ALA A 598 22.47 -14.56 -10.94
N ALA A 599 21.91 -13.35 -11.10
CA ALA A 599 22.55 -12.09 -10.71
C ALA A 599 22.12 -11.61 -9.32
N LEU A 600 21.15 -12.28 -8.67
CA LEU A 600 20.63 -11.87 -7.36
C LEU A 600 21.70 -12.03 -6.28
N ASN A 601 21.77 -11.04 -5.39
CA ASN A 601 22.50 -11.19 -4.14
C ASN A 601 21.78 -12.21 -3.25
N ALA A 602 22.53 -12.90 -2.39
CA ALA A 602 21.91 -13.75 -1.38
C ALA A 602 21.01 -12.89 -0.46
N PRO A 603 19.80 -13.39 -0.09
CA PRO A 603 18.98 -12.74 0.93
C PRO A 603 19.78 -12.54 2.21
N ALA A 604 19.78 -11.31 2.72
CA ALA A 604 20.46 -10.98 3.97
C ALA A 604 19.52 -11.18 5.17
N GLU A 605 20.08 -11.53 6.32
CA GLU A 605 19.33 -11.45 7.57
C GLU A 605 18.95 -9.99 7.84
N LEU A 606 17.65 -9.73 7.93
CA LEU A 606 17.11 -8.40 8.13
C LEU A 606 17.01 -8.08 9.63
N GLU A 607 17.37 -6.84 10.00
CA GLU A 607 17.09 -6.30 11.32
C GLU A 607 15.60 -6.42 11.68
N LEU A 608 15.27 -6.60 12.97
CA LEU A 608 13.87 -6.69 13.39
C LEU A 608 13.20 -5.32 13.52
N SER A 609 13.99 -4.24 13.54
CA SER A 609 13.47 -2.88 13.59
C SER A 609 14.14 -2.00 12.54
N ARG A 610 13.35 -1.20 11.83
CA ARG A 610 13.86 -0.30 10.79
C ARG A 610 13.22 1.08 10.86
N HIS A 611 14.05 2.10 10.72
CA HIS A 611 13.68 3.51 10.71
C HIS A 611 13.68 4.08 9.29
N PHE A 612 12.54 4.64 8.89
CA PHE A 612 12.34 5.35 7.64
C PHE A 612 12.32 6.87 7.91
N ARG A 613 13.45 7.54 7.72
CA ARG A 613 13.74 8.80 8.44
C ARG A 613 12.84 9.98 8.08
N ARG A 614 12.56 10.17 6.80
CA ARG A 614 11.79 11.34 6.33
C ARG A 614 10.29 11.15 6.52
N SER A 615 9.78 9.95 6.21
CA SER A 615 8.39 9.55 6.55
C SER A 615 8.15 9.43 8.04
N GLY A 616 9.22 9.25 8.83
CA GLY A 616 9.21 9.20 10.28
C GLY A 616 8.55 7.95 10.83
N GLN A 617 8.67 6.82 10.16
CA GLN A 617 8.08 5.56 10.59
C GLN A 617 9.19 4.65 11.14
N VAL A 618 8.98 4.02 12.29
CA VAL A 618 9.78 2.90 12.78
C VAL A 618 8.88 1.67 12.89
N LEU A 619 9.23 0.63 12.16
CA LEU A 619 8.55 -0.67 12.23
C LEU A 619 9.43 -1.62 13.03
N MET A 620 8.91 -2.17 14.12
CA MET A 620 9.63 -2.98 15.10
C MET A 620 8.93 -4.34 15.26
N ARG A 621 9.69 -5.42 15.14
CA ARG A 621 9.23 -6.80 15.26
C ARG A 621 10.03 -7.56 16.30
N ASP A 622 9.51 -8.70 16.74
CA ASP A 622 10.24 -9.68 17.57
C ASP A 622 10.71 -10.91 16.77
N ARG A 623 10.10 -11.19 15.62
CA ARG A 623 10.45 -12.30 14.72
C ARG A 623 9.91 -12.10 13.31
N TRP A 624 10.41 -12.89 12.36
CA TRP A 624 9.93 -12.93 10.98
C TRP A 624 8.78 -13.94 10.73
N THR A 625 8.46 -14.81 11.68
CA THR A 625 7.31 -15.73 11.62
C THR A 625 6.02 -14.95 11.83
N HIS A 626 5.34 -14.57 10.74
CA HIS A 626 4.26 -13.58 10.75
C HIS A 626 3.08 -13.96 11.66
N ALA A 627 2.68 -15.23 11.67
CA ALA A 627 1.60 -15.76 12.52
C ALA A 627 1.82 -15.53 14.02
N ASP A 628 3.08 -15.44 14.44
CA ASP A 628 3.47 -15.27 15.84
C ASP A 628 4.27 -13.98 16.06
N ALA A 629 4.33 -13.07 15.07
CA ALA A 629 5.12 -11.86 15.19
C ALA A 629 4.30 -10.74 15.85
N THR A 630 4.92 -10.07 16.82
CA THR A 630 4.50 -8.73 17.24
C THR A 630 5.01 -7.73 16.21
N LEU A 631 4.18 -6.79 15.81
CA LEU A 631 4.55 -5.66 14.96
C LEU A 631 4.08 -4.37 15.63
N LEU A 632 5.04 -3.55 16.07
CA LEU A 632 4.82 -2.19 16.56
C LEU A 632 5.23 -1.19 15.49
N GLU A 633 4.35 -0.25 15.18
CA GLU A 633 4.66 0.96 14.42
C GLU A 633 4.77 2.13 15.39
N PHE A 634 5.82 2.94 15.28
CA PHE A 634 5.90 4.27 15.87
C PHE A 634 6.08 5.30 14.76
N LYS A 635 5.26 6.37 14.77
CA LYS A 635 5.26 7.38 13.70
C LYS A 635 5.47 8.79 14.25
N SER A 636 6.47 9.49 13.72
CA SER A 636 6.77 10.91 13.94
C SER A 636 7.53 11.47 12.73
N THR A 637 6.77 11.96 11.73
CA THR A 637 7.24 12.48 10.44
C THR A 637 8.01 13.79 10.58
N SER A 638 9.05 13.98 9.76
CA SER A 638 9.90 15.17 9.77
C SER A 638 9.28 16.43 9.13
N PHE A 639 8.02 16.35 8.70
CA PHE A 639 7.23 17.46 8.16
C PHE A 639 5.74 17.15 8.30
N ILE A 640 4.89 18.13 8.02
CA ILE A 640 3.42 17.97 8.03
C ILE A 640 2.82 18.45 6.72
N SER A 641 1.73 17.82 6.29
CA SER A 641 0.94 18.17 5.10
C SER A 641 -0.51 17.76 5.31
N ASP A 642 -1.44 18.31 4.51
CA ASP A 642 -2.80 17.78 4.38
C ASP A 642 -2.78 16.59 3.38
N ASN A 643 -3.95 16.28 2.81
CA ASN A 643 -4.23 15.15 1.93
C ASN A 643 -4.27 13.82 2.71
N HIS A 644 -3.67 12.75 2.22
CA HIS A 644 -3.69 11.42 2.84
C HIS A 644 -2.73 11.28 4.04
N HIS A 645 -2.17 12.40 4.55
CA HIS A 645 -1.32 12.45 5.72
C HIS A 645 -2.17 12.81 6.93
N HIS A 646 -2.14 11.98 7.97
CA HIS A 646 -2.88 12.22 9.21
C HIS A 646 -2.10 13.10 10.19
N LEU A 647 -2.83 13.67 11.14
CA LEU A 647 -2.31 14.47 12.25
C LEU A 647 -1.93 13.56 13.43
N ASP A 648 -1.02 12.64 13.15
CA ASP A 648 -0.71 11.44 13.97
C ASP A 648 0.74 11.41 14.49
N GLN A 649 1.35 12.57 14.67
CA GLN A 649 2.73 12.67 15.16
C GLN A 649 2.87 12.05 16.56
N ASN A 650 3.95 11.31 16.78
CA ASN A 650 4.22 10.46 17.93
C ASN A 650 3.16 9.36 18.19
N SER A 651 2.37 8.93 17.20
CA SER A 651 1.42 7.83 17.36
C SER A 651 2.11 6.45 17.40
N ILE A 652 1.46 5.46 18.02
CA ILE A 652 1.84 4.05 18.00
C ILE A 652 0.71 3.18 17.44
N SER A 653 1.01 2.09 16.74
CA SER A 653 0.05 1.01 16.42
C SER A 653 0.67 -0.34 16.72
N LEU A 654 -0.11 -1.34 17.14
CA LEU A 654 0.40 -2.63 17.60
C LEU A 654 -0.46 -3.78 17.10
N ASN A 655 0.16 -4.74 16.44
CA ASN A 655 -0.45 -6.01 16.02
C ASN A 655 0.30 -7.18 16.67
N TYR A 656 -0.46 -8.14 17.20
CA TYR A 656 0.02 -9.47 17.57
C TYR A 656 -1.16 -10.43 17.46
N LYS A 657 -1.12 -11.38 16.52
CA LYS A 657 -2.25 -12.29 16.21
C LYS A 657 -3.59 -11.57 15.96
N GLY A 658 -3.51 -10.32 15.48
CA GLY A 658 -4.61 -9.39 15.31
C GLY A 658 -4.22 -7.96 15.73
N PRO A 659 -4.88 -6.91 15.19
CA PRO A 659 -4.64 -5.54 15.62
C PRO A 659 -5.14 -5.31 17.05
N LEU A 660 -4.26 -4.85 17.94
CA LEU A 660 -4.56 -4.60 19.37
C LEU A 660 -4.67 -3.11 19.66
N LEU A 661 -3.68 -2.33 19.20
CA LEU A 661 -3.71 -0.86 19.21
C LEU A 661 -3.80 -0.36 17.78
N VAL A 662 -4.78 0.50 17.48
CA VAL A 662 -5.13 0.85 16.09
C VAL A 662 -5.09 2.35 15.83
N ASP A 663 -4.89 2.73 14.57
CA ASP A 663 -5.27 4.04 14.03
C ASP A 663 -6.75 3.96 13.65
N SER A 664 -7.62 4.58 14.46
CA SER A 664 -9.06 4.30 14.44
C SER A 664 -9.82 5.12 13.40
N GLY A 665 -11.02 4.67 13.04
CA GLY A 665 -11.83 5.24 11.98
C GLY A 665 -11.59 4.55 10.64
N ARG A 666 -12.21 5.07 9.59
CA ARG A 666 -12.23 4.46 8.26
C ARG A 666 -12.10 5.50 7.18
N TYR A 667 -11.32 5.22 6.15
CA TYR A 667 -11.32 6.04 4.94
C TYR A 667 -12.62 5.84 4.15
N ASP A 668 -13.65 6.63 4.43
CA ASP A 668 -14.97 6.48 3.83
C ASP A 668 -15.14 7.30 2.53
N ALA A 669 -14.61 8.52 2.52
CA ALA A 669 -14.41 9.35 1.35
C ALA A 669 -13.55 10.56 1.73
N TYR A 670 -12.65 10.97 0.83
CA TYR A 670 -11.92 12.23 0.98
C TYR A 670 -12.90 13.39 1.24
N GLY A 671 -12.60 14.24 2.22
CA GLY A 671 -13.42 15.41 2.52
C GLY A 671 -14.79 15.14 3.16
N SER A 672 -15.10 13.89 3.53
CA SER A 672 -16.30 13.58 4.32
C SER A 672 -16.23 14.21 5.72
N ALA A 673 -17.37 14.25 6.43
CA ALA A 673 -17.39 14.72 7.81
C ALA A 673 -16.57 13.83 8.75
N HIS A 674 -16.60 12.50 8.57
CA HIS A 674 -15.78 11.55 9.32
C HIS A 674 -14.29 11.77 9.06
N TRP A 675 -13.91 11.84 7.78
CA TRP A 675 -12.55 12.09 7.34
C TRP A 675 -11.98 13.38 7.95
N ALA A 676 -12.72 14.49 7.86
CA ALA A 676 -12.23 15.81 8.25
C ALA A 676 -12.24 16.09 9.77
N ASN A 677 -13.12 15.42 10.54
CA ASN A 677 -13.32 15.75 11.96
C ASN A 677 -12.91 14.65 12.94
N TYR A 678 -12.69 13.42 12.46
CA TYR A 678 -12.24 12.30 13.29
C TYR A 678 -11.02 11.61 12.69
N TYR A 679 -11.17 10.97 11.53
CA TYR A 679 -10.21 9.99 11.01
C TYR A 679 -8.80 10.56 10.77
N THR A 680 -8.71 11.77 10.20
CA THR A 680 -7.41 12.42 9.95
C THR A 680 -6.86 13.19 11.16
N ARG A 681 -7.59 13.22 12.28
CA ARG A 681 -7.37 14.10 13.44
C ARG A 681 -6.76 13.31 14.60
N SER A 682 -5.94 13.96 15.43
CA SER A 682 -5.16 13.30 16.49
C SER A 682 -5.99 12.48 17.48
N ILE A 683 -7.27 12.82 17.68
CA ILE A 683 -8.19 12.02 18.51
C ILE A 683 -8.50 10.62 17.97
N ALA A 684 -8.14 10.31 16.73
CA ALA A 684 -8.24 8.97 16.16
C ALA A 684 -6.97 8.12 16.40
N HIS A 685 -5.90 8.72 16.93
CA HIS A 685 -4.54 8.18 16.99
C HIS A 685 -4.08 7.94 18.43
N ASN A 686 -3.13 7.01 18.61
CA ASN A 686 -2.53 6.69 19.90
C ASN A 686 -1.45 7.70 20.28
N THR A 687 -1.82 8.97 20.40
CA THR A 687 -0.96 10.12 20.68
C THR A 687 -1.45 10.87 21.94
N VAL A 688 -1.09 12.14 22.09
CA VAL A 688 -1.57 13.02 23.17
C VAL A 688 -2.43 14.13 22.59
N ILE A 689 -3.48 14.55 23.31
CA ILE A 689 -4.25 15.76 23.01
C ILE A 689 -4.23 16.71 24.21
N ALA A 690 -4.33 18.01 23.95
CA ALA A 690 -4.49 19.03 24.99
C ALA A 690 -5.52 20.07 24.53
N PHE A 691 -6.67 20.08 25.19
CA PHE A 691 -7.80 20.88 24.75
C PHE A 691 -7.63 22.35 25.12
N ASP A 692 -7.73 23.23 24.13
CA ASP A 692 -7.85 24.68 24.29
C ASP A 692 -9.18 25.13 23.70
N GLY A 693 -10.10 25.61 24.54
CA GLY A 693 -11.42 26.05 24.11
C GLY A 693 -11.42 27.31 23.22
N ASN A 694 -10.29 28.03 23.14
CA ASN A 694 -10.13 29.17 22.24
C ASN A 694 -9.52 28.77 20.89
N GLU A 695 -9.03 27.55 20.76
CA GLU A 695 -8.42 27.09 19.52
C GLU A 695 -9.47 26.81 18.46
N ARG A 696 -9.17 27.24 17.23
CA ARG A 696 -10.04 27.12 16.05
C ARG A 696 -9.31 26.33 14.98
N PHE A 697 -9.93 25.26 14.52
CA PHE A 697 -9.43 24.41 13.45
C PHE A 697 -10.14 24.82 12.17
N GLN A 698 -9.44 25.52 11.28
CA GLN A 698 -10.07 26.21 10.15
C GLN A 698 -9.27 25.99 8.86
N ARG A 699 -9.99 25.74 7.76
CA ARG A 699 -9.43 25.78 6.40
C ARG A 699 -10.03 26.96 5.61
N PRO A 700 -9.31 27.49 4.60
CA PRO A 700 -9.92 28.41 3.64
C PRO A 700 -11.16 27.78 2.99
N GLY A 701 -12.27 28.53 2.98
CA GLY A 701 -13.49 28.19 2.26
C GLY A 701 -13.55 28.91 0.91
N SER A 702 -14.76 29.09 0.36
CA SER A 702 -14.94 29.90 -0.85
C SER A 702 -14.74 31.40 -0.56
N GLY A 703 -13.97 32.07 -1.42
CA GLY A 703 -13.65 33.49 -1.25
C GLY A 703 -12.82 33.75 0.01
N THR A 704 -13.31 34.64 0.89
CA THR A 704 -12.68 34.98 2.18
C THR A 704 -13.24 34.17 3.35
N SER A 705 -14.17 33.24 3.09
CA SER A 705 -14.77 32.42 4.15
C SER A 705 -13.78 31.40 4.72
N LYS A 706 -14.05 30.94 5.94
CA LYS A 706 -13.32 29.84 6.58
C LYS A 706 -14.29 28.74 6.93
N VAL A 707 -13.88 27.49 6.70
CA VAL A 707 -14.62 26.30 7.12
C VAL A 707 -14.08 25.83 8.46
N GLU A 708 -14.97 25.74 9.45
CA GLU A 708 -14.64 25.27 10.80
C GLU A 708 -14.71 23.72 10.88
N PHE A 709 -13.84 23.13 11.71
CA PHE A 709 -13.83 21.70 12.03
C PHE A 709 -13.89 21.48 13.53
N SER A 710 -14.10 20.22 13.95
CA SER A 710 -14.08 19.83 15.36
C SER A 710 -12.76 20.18 16.04
N ASN A 711 -12.86 20.59 17.30
CA ASN A 711 -11.71 20.82 18.18
C ASN A 711 -11.45 19.52 18.96
N ASP A 712 -10.50 18.74 18.46
CA ASP A 712 -10.09 17.48 19.05
C ASP A 712 -8.99 17.65 20.11
N GLY A 713 -8.55 18.89 20.37
CA GLY A 713 -7.39 19.20 21.21
C GLY A 713 -6.06 18.79 20.59
N GLY A 714 -6.04 18.37 19.33
CA GLY A 714 -4.93 17.70 18.68
C GLY A 714 -3.95 18.61 17.96
N GLN A 715 -3.32 18.01 16.95
CA GLN A 715 -2.28 18.57 16.09
C GLN A 715 -2.88 19.35 14.91
N TRP A 716 -2.01 19.90 14.06
CA TRP A 716 -2.26 21.07 13.24
C TRP A 716 -3.47 21.07 12.29
N LEU A 717 -4.34 22.08 12.38
CA LEU A 717 -5.06 22.71 11.23
C LEU A 717 -5.16 24.25 11.42
N GLY A 718 -4.03 24.88 11.72
CA GLY A 718 -3.88 26.34 11.77
C GLY A 718 -3.41 26.95 10.44
N SER A 719 -3.51 28.28 10.27
CA SER A 719 -3.34 28.94 8.96
C SER A 719 -1.91 29.25 8.51
N ALA A 720 -0.90 29.05 9.38
CA ALA A 720 0.49 29.39 9.03
C ALA A 720 1.13 28.40 8.05
N ARG A 721 0.83 27.09 8.17
CA ARG A 721 1.42 26.04 7.33
C ARG A 721 0.61 25.80 6.08
N GLN A 722 1.28 25.33 5.02
CA GLN A 722 0.64 25.03 3.76
C GLN A 722 0.00 23.64 3.80
N ALA A 723 -1.26 23.52 3.38
CA ALA A 723 -1.94 22.23 3.22
C ALA A 723 -1.21 21.36 2.18
N TYR A 724 -0.78 21.97 1.08
CA TYR A 724 -0.05 21.33 -0.01
C TYR A 724 1.33 21.97 -0.16
N PRO A 725 2.29 21.61 0.71
CA PRO A 725 3.62 22.21 0.69
C PRO A 725 4.45 21.75 -0.50
N THR A 726 5.43 22.56 -0.91
CA THR A 726 6.46 22.15 -1.87
C THR A 726 7.60 21.39 -1.18
N LEU A 727 8.53 20.84 -1.98
CA LEU A 727 9.74 20.20 -1.47
C LEU A 727 10.55 21.15 -0.56
N GLU A 728 10.66 22.42 -0.94
CA GLU A 728 11.38 23.46 -0.20
C GLU A 728 10.67 23.79 1.12
N GLU A 729 9.34 23.81 1.12
CA GLU A 729 8.52 24.13 2.31
C GLU A 729 8.59 23.02 3.39
N ILE A 730 9.02 21.80 3.04
CA ILE A 730 9.22 20.66 3.95
C ILE A 730 10.69 20.41 4.36
N GLN A 731 11.64 21.23 3.89
CA GLN A 731 13.03 21.12 4.29
C GLN A 731 13.25 21.59 5.73
N PRO A 732 14.25 21.06 6.47
CA PRO A 732 14.52 21.48 7.84
C PRO A 732 14.59 23.01 7.99
N GLY A 733 13.84 23.54 8.95
CA GLY A 733 13.73 24.99 9.21
C GLY A 733 12.67 25.72 8.38
N ALA A 734 12.08 25.08 7.37
CA ALA A 734 10.97 25.64 6.60
C ALA A 734 9.62 25.52 7.34
N ILE A 735 8.59 26.15 6.79
CA ILE A 735 7.31 26.39 7.48
C ILE A 735 6.52 25.11 7.80
N ASN A 736 6.66 24.06 7.00
CA ASN A 736 6.02 22.76 7.21
C ASN A 736 6.94 21.73 7.87
N ALA A 737 8.20 22.08 8.17
CA ALA A 737 9.16 21.17 8.78
C ALA A 737 8.84 20.88 10.25
N MET A 738 8.87 19.60 10.61
CA MET A 738 8.75 19.09 11.97
C MET A 738 10.12 18.57 12.44
N ASP A 739 10.24 18.23 13.72
CA ASP A 739 11.46 17.59 14.23
C ASP A 739 11.43 16.07 13.95
N GLY A 740 10.26 15.44 14.08
CA GLY A 740 10.07 14.02 13.79
C GLY A 740 10.83 13.11 14.77
N ILE A 741 11.40 12.01 14.28
CA ILE A 741 12.26 11.12 15.06
C ILE A 741 13.62 11.80 15.28
N VAL A 742 13.96 12.03 16.55
CA VAL A 742 15.19 12.71 16.98
C VAL A 742 16.25 11.75 17.53
N ASN A 743 15.85 10.55 17.95
CA ASN A 743 16.77 9.47 18.32
C ASN A 743 16.25 8.12 17.82
N TYR A 744 17.14 7.26 17.34
CA TYR A 744 16.82 5.89 16.94
C TYR A 744 18.04 4.97 17.11
N GLU A 745 17.87 3.93 17.92
CA GLU A 745 18.87 2.90 18.12
C GLU A 745 18.22 1.51 18.08
N TYR A 746 18.86 0.58 17.37
CA TYR A 746 18.46 -0.81 17.30
C TYR A 746 19.61 -1.72 17.71
N THR A 747 19.29 -2.68 18.58
CA THR A 747 20.08 -3.88 18.82
C THR A 747 19.12 -5.09 18.81
N PRO A 748 19.61 -6.33 18.68
CA PRO A 748 18.74 -7.51 18.83
C PRO A 748 18.03 -7.59 20.20
N ALA A 749 18.57 -6.95 21.25
CA ALA A 749 18.01 -6.97 22.60
C ALA A 749 16.97 -5.88 22.87
N TYR A 750 17.02 -4.75 22.15
CA TYR A 750 16.05 -3.66 22.27
C TYR A 750 16.02 -2.73 21.05
N THR A 751 14.93 -1.99 20.91
CA THR A 751 14.89 -0.77 20.08
C THR A 751 14.54 0.43 20.95
N TYR A 752 15.32 1.51 20.84
CA TYR A 752 15.01 2.80 21.44
C TYR A 752 14.67 3.80 20.33
N VAL A 753 13.57 4.51 20.47
CA VAL A 753 13.22 5.61 19.57
C VAL A 753 12.63 6.77 20.36
N ARG A 754 12.98 8.00 19.98
CA ARG A 754 12.40 9.23 20.54
C ARG A 754 11.89 10.13 19.42
N GLY A 755 10.63 10.53 19.50
CA GLY A 755 10.03 11.50 18.59
C GLY A 755 9.74 12.84 19.29
N ASN A 756 9.94 13.93 18.55
CA ASN A 756 9.59 15.29 18.97
C ASN A 756 8.45 15.83 18.09
N ALA A 757 7.24 15.82 18.66
CA ALA A 757 6.03 16.28 17.98
C ALA A 757 5.60 17.68 18.45
N SER A 758 6.48 18.42 19.12
CA SER A 758 6.19 19.77 19.67
C SER A 758 5.63 20.71 18.61
N LYS A 759 6.27 20.75 17.44
CA LYS A 759 5.85 21.57 16.31
C LYS A 759 4.52 21.12 15.72
N ALA A 760 4.02 19.91 15.97
CA ALA A 760 2.74 19.47 15.42
C ALA A 760 1.54 20.25 16.01
N TYR A 761 1.72 20.96 17.12
CA TYR A 761 0.67 21.71 17.84
C TYR A 761 0.85 23.22 17.69
N ALA A 762 -0.22 23.97 17.95
CA ALA A 762 -0.15 25.42 18.01
C ALA A 762 0.85 25.92 19.07
N ALA A 763 1.60 26.97 18.72
CA ALA A 763 2.59 27.58 19.62
C ALA A 763 1.98 28.21 20.88
N SER A 764 0.69 28.59 20.83
CA SER A 764 -0.06 29.01 22.01
C SER A 764 -0.37 27.85 22.96
N LYS A 765 -0.42 26.62 22.43
CA LYS A 765 -0.83 25.42 23.15
C LYS A 765 0.36 24.68 23.76
N LEU A 766 1.37 24.35 22.96
CA LEU A 766 2.56 23.61 23.40
C LEU A 766 3.85 24.38 23.09
N ASP A 767 4.83 24.21 23.98
CA ASP A 767 6.21 24.64 23.74
C ASP A 767 6.73 24.05 22.43
N GLN A 768 7.32 24.87 21.56
CA GLN A 768 7.67 24.45 20.20
C GLN A 768 8.99 23.66 20.12
N ALA A 769 9.84 23.73 21.14
CA ALA A 769 11.09 23.00 21.19
C ALA A 769 10.94 21.63 21.87
N HIS A 770 10.24 21.58 23.00
CA HIS A 770 10.13 20.41 23.86
C HIS A 770 8.72 20.30 24.49
N GLY A 771 7.67 20.71 23.79
CA GLY A 771 6.29 20.59 24.26
C GLY A 771 5.77 19.16 24.28
N PHE A 772 6.23 18.30 23.38
CA PHE A 772 5.86 16.88 23.39
C PHE A 772 6.99 15.99 22.86
N LEU A 773 7.62 15.27 23.79
CA LEU A 773 8.62 14.24 23.51
C LEU A 773 8.06 12.88 23.92
N ARG A 774 8.13 11.89 23.03
CA ARG A 774 7.76 10.50 23.32
C ARG A 774 8.97 9.60 23.11
N SER A 775 9.29 8.80 24.11
CA SER A 775 10.34 7.78 24.07
C SER A 775 9.70 6.40 24.13
N ILE A 776 10.02 5.55 23.15
CA ILE A 776 9.64 4.15 23.13
C ILE A 776 10.89 3.30 23.37
N VAL A 777 10.78 2.34 24.30
CA VAL A 777 11.71 1.22 24.42
C VAL A 777 10.94 -0.06 24.13
N TYR A 778 11.33 -0.74 23.06
CA TYR A 778 10.78 -2.03 22.64
C TYR A 778 11.74 -3.15 23.02
N LEU A 779 11.30 -4.07 23.89
CA LEU A 779 12.07 -5.23 24.32
C LEU A 779 11.51 -6.49 23.64
N PRO A 780 12.10 -6.99 22.55
CA PRO A 780 11.58 -8.14 21.79
C PRO A 780 11.59 -9.45 22.59
N VAL A 781 12.57 -9.64 23.48
CA VAL A 781 12.73 -10.85 24.30
C VAL A 781 13.06 -10.43 25.74
N PRO A 782 12.06 -10.03 26.54
CA PRO A 782 12.29 -9.59 27.92
C PRO A 782 12.67 -10.77 28.83
N ALA A 783 13.32 -10.48 29.96
CA ALA A 783 13.68 -11.51 30.95
C ALA A 783 12.48 -12.29 31.52
N THR A 784 11.26 -11.77 31.36
CA THR A 784 10.02 -12.36 31.88
C THR A 784 9.34 -13.35 30.93
N GLY A 785 9.82 -13.52 29.70
CA GLY A 785 9.20 -14.45 28.74
C GLY A 785 9.64 -14.20 27.28
N SER A 786 9.00 -14.91 26.35
CA SER A 786 9.33 -14.85 24.91
C SER A 786 8.57 -13.79 24.11
N LEU A 787 7.65 -13.05 24.75
CA LEU A 787 6.83 -12.04 24.09
C LEU A 787 7.22 -10.61 24.49
N PRO A 788 7.06 -9.62 23.60
CA PRO A 788 7.59 -8.29 23.83
C PRO A 788 6.96 -7.52 24.98
N ILE A 789 7.76 -6.65 25.57
CA ILE A 789 7.30 -5.57 26.46
C ILE A 789 7.68 -4.24 25.82
N ILE A 790 6.71 -3.33 25.71
CA ILE A 790 6.91 -1.99 25.16
C ILE A 790 6.72 -0.96 26.27
N LEU A 791 7.70 -0.09 26.47
CA LEU A 791 7.60 1.06 27.35
C LEU A 791 7.41 2.33 26.54
N SER A 792 6.36 3.09 26.86
CA SER A 792 6.12 4.42 26.28
C SER A 792 6.22 5.47 27.38
N PHE A 793 7.17 6.38 27.24
CA PHE A 793 7.41 7.47 28.16
C PHE A 793 7.25 8.83 27.47
N ASP A 794 6.29 9.61 27.95
CA ASP A 794 5.99 10.94 27.41
C ASP A 794 6.37 12.03 28.38
N ARG A 795 6.92 13.11 27.82
CA ARG A 795 7.12 14.40 28.47
C ARG A 795 6.31 15.45 27.72
N VAL A 796 5.27 15.97 28.35
CA VAL A 796 4.33 16.93 27.75
C VAL A 796 4.33 18.24 28.53
N ARG A 797 4.56 19.36 27.87
CA ARG A 797 4.44 20.71 28.43
C ARG A 797 3.41 21.50 27.63
N THR A 798 2.25 21.71 28.24
CA THR A 798 1.10 22.39 27.63
C THR A 798 0.68 23.60 28.46
N ASN A 799 0.26 24.67 27.78
CA ASN A 799 -0.38 25.85 28.38
C ASN A 799 -1.92 25.76 28.34
N ALA A 800 -2.46 24.72 27.71
CA ALA A 800 -3.89 24.45 27.60
C ALA A 800 -4.40 23.60 28.78
N ALA A 801 -5.56 22.95 28.63
CA ALA A 801 -6.03 21.95 29.59
C ALA A 801 -5.01 20.81 29.77
N PRO A 802 -5.08 20.05 30.89
CA PRO A 802 -4.18 18.92 31.13
C PRO A 802 -4.19 17.94 29.96
N ALA A 803 -3.01 17.41 29.65
CA ALA A 803 -2.82 16.51 28.51
C ALA A 803 -3.59 15.20 28.72
N THR A 804 -4.07 14.61 27.63
CA THR A 804 -4.75 13.31 27.62
C THR A 804 -4.02 12.39 26.68
N PHE A 805 -3.55 11.25 27.19
CA PHE A 805 -2.93 10.17 26.42
C PHE A 805 -4.01 9.23 25.90
N LEU A 806 -3.89 8.82 24.63
CA LEU A 806 -4.88 8.01 23.92
C LEU A 806 -4.37 6.60 23.60
N LEU A 807 -5.23 5.59 23.78
CA LEU A 807 -5.05 4.23 23.26
C LEU A 807 -6.35 3.67 22.67
N HIS A 808 -6.39 3.50 21.36
CA HIS A 808 -7.50 2.98 20.57
C HIS A 808 -7.41 1.47 20.43
N THR A 809 -8.55 0.80 20.57
CA THR A 809 -8.67 -0.65 20.58
C THR A 809 -9.81 -1.11 19.68
N VAL A 810 -9.64 -2.30 19.10
CA VAL A 810 -10.68 -2.93 18.26
C VAL A 810 -11.90 -3.31 19.08
N ASN A 811 -11.68 -3.99 20.20
CA ASN A 811 -12.73 -4.46 21.09
C ASN A 811 -12.74 -3.69 22.41
N GLU A 812 -13.80 -3.89 23.19
CA GLU A 812 -13.97 -3.21 24.48
C GLU A 812 -12.86 -3.60 25.47
N PRO A 813 -12.14 -2.63 26.06
CA PRO A 813 -11.11 -2.91 27.05
C PRO A 813 -11.71 -3.28 28.43
N ALA A 814 -11.05 -4.21 29.11
CA ALA A 814 -11.44 -4.70 30.43
C ALA A 814 -10.45 -4.26 31.53
N ALA A 815 -10.94 -4.10 32.76
CA ALA A 815 -10.13 -3.78 33.94
C ALA A 815 -10.60 -4.61 35.13
N ALA A 816 -9.80 -4.66 36.20
CA ALA A 816 -10.17 -5.35 37.44
C ALA A 816 -11.19 -4.55 38.28
N VAL A 817 -11.39 -3.28 37.93
CA VAL A 817 -12.29 -2.34 38.60
C VAL A 817 -13.49 -2.00 37.71
N PRO A 818 -14.65 -1.67 38.28
CA PRO A 818 -15.82 -1.27 37.50
C PRO A 818 -15.60 0.06 36.78
N ALA A 819 -16.36 0.27 35.70
CA ALA A 819 -16.43 1.55 35.00
C ALA A 819 -17.80 2.21 35.21
N THR A 820 -17.82 3.48 35.60
CA THR A 820 -19.05 4.27 35.78
C THR A 820 -19.33 5.11 34.54
N ALA A 821 -20.55 5.04 34.01
CA ALA A 821 -20.95 5.84 32.86
C ALA A 821 -21.00 7.34 33.18
N LEU A 822 -20.46 8.16 32.29
CA LEU A 822 -20.44 9.63 32.37
C LEU A 822 -21.33 10.32 31.33
N GLY A 823 -21.98 9.54 30.46
CA GLY A 823 -22.72 10.06 29.30
C GLY A 823 -21.87 10.10 28.02
N ASN A 824 -22.53 10.23 26.86
CA ASN A 824 -21.88 10.36 25.55
C ASN A 824 -20.85 9.24 25.25
N GLY A 825 -21.16 8.01 25.67
CA GLY A 825 -20.30 6.84 25.45
C GLY A 825 -19.01 6.83 26.26
N GLN A 826 -18.91 7.62 27.34
CA GLN A 826 -17.74 7.67 28.22
C GLN A 826 -17.98 6.88 29.52
N TYR A 827 -16.98 6.11 29.94
CA TYR A 827 -17.02 5.29 31.15
C TYR A 827 -15.70 5.39 31.92
N ARG A 828 -15.74 5.81 33.19
CA ARG A 828 -14.56 6.01 34.02
C ARG A 828 -14.29 4.82 34.92
N PHE A 829 -13.07 4.30 34.86
CA PHE A 829 -12.61 3.28 35.80
C PHE A 829 -12.28 3.91 37.15
N THR A 830 -12.77 3.29 38.23
CA THR A 830 -12.56 3.77 39.60
C THR A 830 -11.45 2.96 40.27
N HIS A 831 -10.23 3.47 40.25
CA HIS A 831 -9.07 2.86 40.91
C HIS A 831 -8.86 3.49 42.29
N ALA A 832 -8.69 2.67 43.32
CA ALA A 832 -8.25 3.10 44.64
C ALA A 832 -6.75 3.42 44.66
N ALA A 833 -6.30 4.12 45.70
CA ALA A 833 -4.88 4.37 45.91
C ALA A 833 -4.12 3.03 46.06
N GLY A 834 -3.09 2.84 45.25
CA GLY A 834 -2.30 1.59 45.23
C GLY A 834 -2.78 0.53 44.25
N ASP A 835 -3.97 0.68 43.64
CA ASP A 835 -4.45 -0.26 42.62
C ASP A 835 -3.51 -0.30 41.40
N ALA A 836 -3.29 -1.51 40.88
CA ALA A 836 -2.65 -1.67 39.59
C ALA A 836 -3.58 -1.17 38.48
N ARG A 837 -3.24 -0.02 37.89
CA ARG A 837 -3.95 0.57 36.74
C ARG A 837 -3.63 -0.19 35.45
N ALA A 838 -4.13 -1.41 35.35
CA ALA A 838 -3.90 -2.29 34.21
C ALA A 838 -5.20 -2.51 33.43
N ILE A 839 -5.12 -2.30 32.13
CA ILE A 839 -6.21 -2.51 31.17
C ILE A 839 -5.86 -3.67 30.25
N THR A 840 -6.78 -4.62 30.12
CA THR A 840 -6.64 -5.77 29.22
C THR A 840 -7.38 -5.50 27.92
N ILE A 841 -6.68 -5.71 26.80
CA ILE A 841 -7.16 -5.50 25.43
C ILE A 841 -7.01 -6.83 24.69
N ARG A 842 -8.05 -7.27 23.98
CA ARG A 842 -8.06 -8.56 23.26
C ARG A 842 -8.56 -8.38 21.85
N ASN A 843 -7.94 -9.08 20.90
CA ASN A 843 -8.47 -9.21 19.55
C ASN A 843 -7.88 -10.44 18.86
N GLY A 844 -8.72 -11.25 18.21
CA GLY A 844 -8.27 -12.49 17.57
C GLY A 844 -7.52 -13.40 18.56
N GLY A 845 -6.34 -13.85 18.16
CA GLY A 845 -5.46 -14.67 19.02
C GLY A 845 -4.56 -13.87 19.96
N GLY A 846 -4.61 -12.53 19.91
CA GLY A 846 -3.72 -11.65 20.67
C GLY A 846 -4.35 -10.96 21.87
N MET A 847 -3.51 -10.61 22.83
CA MET A 847 -3.86 -9.82 24.01
C MET A 847 -2.74 -8.83 24.38
N LEU A 848 -3.14 -7.70 24.94
CA LEU A 848 -2.25 -6.69 25.51
C LEU A 848 -2.70 -6.35 26.93
N ILE A 849 -1.76 -6.32 27.88
CA ILE A 849 -1.96 -5.71 29.20
C ILE A 849 -1.26 -4.36 29.20
N ALA A 850 -2.04 -3.27 29.16
CA ALA A 850 -1.55 -1.90 29.21
C ALA A 850 -1.58 -1.39 30.66
N ARG A 851 -0.41 -1.32 31.30
CA ARG A 851 -0.24 -0.82 32.67
C ARG A 851 0.15 0.65 32.67
N THR A 852 -0.63 1.48 33.33
CA THR A 852 -0.35 2.91 33.52
C THR A 852 0.45 3.13 34.80
N LEU A 853 1.73 3.47 34.65
CA LEU A 853 2.64 3.78 35.75
C LEU A 853 2.59 5.26 36.10
N LEU A 854 2.56 6.15 35.09
CA LEU A 854 2.34 7.59 35.25
C LEU A 854 1.19 8.09 34.38
N PRO A 855 0.40 9.08 34.84
CA PRO A 855 0.46 9.69 36.18
C PRO A 855 0.14 8.70 37.31
N GLU A 856 0.71 8.91 38.50
CA GLU A 856 0.48 8.00 39.64
C GLU A 856 -0.97 8.03 40.14
N GLN A 857 -1.66 9.13 39.90
CA GLN A 857 -3.09 9.29 40.13
C GLN A 857 -3.73 9.61 38.78
N ALA A 858 -3.89 8.57 37.96
CA ALA A 858 -4.48 8.71 36.64
C ALA A 858 -5.99 8.46 36.68
N ALA A 859 -6.75 9.35 36.04
CA ALA A 859 -8.11 9.10 35.61
C ALA A 859 -8.06 8.36 34.26
N ILE A 860 -8.60 7.13 34.23
CA ILE A 860 -8.67 6.32 33.01
C ILE A 860 -10.13 6.19 32.60
N THR A 861 -10.46 6.68 31.41
CA THR A 861 -11.81 6.65 30.85
C THR A 861 -11.79 5.85 29.56
N LYS A 862 -12.64 4.83 29.41
CA LYS A 862 -12.90 4.24 28.10
C LYS A 862 -14.03 5.00 27.41
N VAL A 863 -13.87 5.25 26.12
CA VAL A 863 -14.83 5.99 25.30
C VAL A 863 -15.10 5.20 24.03
N GLY A 864 -16.36 5.08 23.64
CA GLY A 864 -16.74 4.39 22.41
C GLY A 864 -17.91 3.45 22.57
N GLY A 865 -17.88 2.39 21.76
CA GLY A 865 -18.89 1.34 21.71
C GLY A 865 -19.93 1.57 20.62
N LEU A 866 -20.33 0.47 19.98
CA LEU A 866 -21.51 0.39 19.14
C LEU A 866 -22.60 -0.33 19.93
N ASP A 867 -23.71 0.34 20.18
CA ASP A 867 -24.85 -0.13 20.98
C ASP A 867 -24.45 -0.62 22.40
N ALA A 868 -23.39 -0.04 22.95
CA ALA A 868 -22.79 -0.48 24.20
C ALA A 868 -23.47 0.17 25.41
N HIS A 869 -23.82 -0.66 26.40
CA HIS A 869 -24.34 -0.25 27.73
C HIS A 869 -25.51 0.75 27.69
N GLY A 870 -26.31 0.75 26.61
CA GLY A 870 -27.47 1.63 26.44
C GLY A 870 -27.15 3.13 26.36
N GLN A 871 -25.89 3.52 26.17
CA GLN A 871 -25.51 4.92 25.95
C GLN A 871 -25.91 5.36 24.54
N LEU A 872 -26.32 6.62 24.42
CA LEU A 872 -26.67 7.24 23.15
C LEU A 872 -25.75 8.45 22.89
N CYS A 873 -25.36 8.63 21.63
CA CYS A 873 -24.53 9.74 21.17
C CYS A 873 -25.21 10.48 20.01
N ASP A 874 -25.15 11.81 20.04
CA ASP A 874 -25.67 12.64 18.95
C ASP A 874 -24.82 12.45 17.68
N GLN A 875 -25.48 12.06 16.59
CA GLN A 875 -24.83 11.73 15.33
C GLN A 875 -24.72 12.94 14.39
N ILE A 876 -23.57 13.08 13.73
CA ILE A 876 -23.43 13.91 12.53
C ILE A 876 -23.78 13.05 11.32
N SER A 877 -24.53 13.61 10.38
CA SER A 877 -24.85 12.91 9.13
C SER A 877 -23.56 12.60 8.36
N ALA A 878 -23.36 11.33 8.00
CA ALA A 878 -22.20 10.89 7.21
C ALA A 878 -22.15 11.51 5.79
N ASP A 879 -23.28 12.01 5.30
CA ASP A 879 -23.40 12.70 4.00
C ASP A 879 -23.19 14.21 4.10
N SER A 880 -22.85 14.73 5.28
CA SER A 880 -22.59 16.15 5.46
C SER A 880 -21.46 16.63 4.55
N ALA A 881 -21.60 17.85 4.02
CA ALA A 881 -20.51 18.54 3.36
C ALA A 881 -19.33 18.77 4.30
N ILE A 882 -18.15 19.07 3.72
CA ILE A 882 -16.93 19.35 4.47
C ILE A 882 -17.14 20.49 5.50
N GLY A 883 -16.63 20.28 6.72
CA GLY A 883 -16.77 21.19 7.86
C GLY A 883 -17.32 20.47 9.09
N ILE A 884 -17.88 21.21 10.05
CA ILE A 884 -18.44 20.64 11.31
C ILE A 884 -19.58 19.63 11.12
N GLY A 885 -20.21 19.61 9.94
CA GLY A 885 -21.33 18.74 9.59
C GLY A 885 -22.67 19.14 10.21
N THR A 886 -23.73 18.46 9.79
CA THR A 886 -25.10 18.67 10.31
C THR A 886 -25.54 17.48 11.16
N LEU A 887 -26.29 17.75 12.22
CA LEU A 887 -26.88 16.68 13.04
C LEU A 887 -27.79 15.80 12.20
N GLN A 888 -27.66 14.49 12.41
CA GLN A 888 -28.49 13.50 11.74
C GLN A 888 -29.96 13.65 12.20
N PRO A 889 -30.92 13.71 11.26
CA PRO A 889 -32.34 13.61 11.60
C PRO A 889 -32.63 12.24 12.22
N GLY A 890 -33.28 12.22 13.39
CA GLY A 890 -33.62 10.97 14.10
C GLY A 890 -33.12 10.87 15.55
N GLY A 891 -32.27 11.82 15.98
CA GLY A 891 -31.79 11.88 17.36
C GLY A 891 -30.54 11.03 17.60
N PRO A 892 -30.10 10.90 18.87
CA PRO A 892 -28.89 10.17 19.20
C PRO A 892 -29.08 8.66 19.02
N THR A 893 -28.02 7.96 18.61
CA THR A 893 -28.01 6.50 18.37
C THR A 893 -27.00 5.81 19.30
N GLY A 894 -26.99 4.47 19.33
CA GLY A 894 -26.03 3.71 20.13
C GLY A 894 -24.59 3.70 19.61
N ASP A 895 -24.30 4.34 18.47
CA ASP A 895 -22.92 4.43 17.97
C ASP A 895 -22.18 5.61 18.60
N CYS A 896 -21.23 5.31 19.48
CA CYS A 896 -20.41 6.31 20.19
C CYS A 896 -18.91 6.21 19.84
N ARG A 897 -18.55 5.42 18.82
CA ARG A 897 -17.15 5.04 18.52
C ARG A 897 -16.26 6.23 18.16
N PHE A 898 -16.79 7.24 17.50
CA PHE A 898 -16.04 8.31 16.83
C PHE A 898 -16.40 9.69 17.38
N THR A 899 -16.45 9.80 18.71
CA THR A 899 -16.89 11.01 19.42
C THR A 899 -15.81 12.08 19.54
N VAL A 900 -16.14 13.32 19.13
CA VAL A 900 -15.25 14.51 19.18
C VAL A 900 -16.03 15.72 19.67
N ARG A 901 -15.33 16.74 20.22
CA ARG A 901 -15.94 18.00 20.64
C ARG A 901 -16.16 18.93 19.45
N THR A 902 -17.39 19.38 19.29
CA THR A 902 -17.81 20.30 18.23
C THR A 902 -18.23 21.64 18.85
N LEU A 903 -17.69 22.72 18.30
CA LEU A 903 -18.03 24.08 18.70
C LEU A 903 -19.51 24.38 18.38
N GLN A 904 -20.19 25.05 19.31
CA GLN A 904 -21.58 25.49 19.17
C GLN A 904 -21.64 27.01 18.89
N PRO A 905 -22.77 27.54 18.36
CA PRO A 905 -22.92 28.97 18.09
C PRO A 905 -22.75 29.89 19.31
N ASP A 906 -22.97 29.37 20.52
CA ASP A 906 -22.79 30.07 21.80
C ASP A 906 -21.35 30.00 22.34
N ASN A 907 -20.40 29.51 21.53
CA ASN A 907 -19.01 29.21 21.88
C ASN A 907 -18.82 28.11 22.95
N SER A 908 -19.85 27.34 23.27
CA SER A 908 -19.71 26.10 24.07
C SER A 908 -19.26 24.92 23.19
N TYR A 909 -18.88 23.80 23.81
CA TYR A 909 -18.53 22.56 23.13
C TYR A 909 -19.45 21.42 23.54
N LYS A 910 -19.85 20.60 22.55
CA LYS A 910 -20.61 19.36 22.77
C LYS A 910 -19.91 18.19 22.11
N TRP A 911 -20.02 17.01 22.73
CA TRP A 911 -19.58 15.76 22.12
C TRP A 911 -20.55 15.37 21.00
N ARG A 912 -20.01 15.04 19.83
CA ARG A 912 -20.74 14.56 18.65
C ARG A 912 -20.03 13.34 18.08
N ASN A 913 -20.79 12.35 17.62
CA ASN A 913 -20.25 11.20 16.89
C ASN A 913 -20.18 11.52 15.40
N TYR A 914 -19.03 11.21 14.78
CA TYR A 914 -18.83 11.33 13.34
C TYR A 914 -18.74 9.92 12.73
N PRO A 915 -19.87 9.25 12.43
CA PRO A 915 -19.84 7.92 11.82
C PRO A 915 -19.29 7.97 10.39
N PRO A 916 -18.52 6.95 9.94
CA PRO A 916 -18.14 6.83 8.54
C PRO A 916 -19.38 6.53 7.69
N LYS A 917 -19.29 6.84 6.39
CA LYS A 917 -20.34 6.43 5.44
C LYS A 917 -20.56 4.91 5.46
N PRO A 918 -21.81 4.45 5.22
CA PRO A 918 -22.09 3.03 5.09
C PRO A 918 -21.18 2.37 4.06
N ALA A 919 -20.79 1.12 4.30
CA ALA A 919 -20.04 0.36 3.32
C ALA A 919 -20.87 0.17 2.04
N THR A 920 -20.26 0.28 0.86
CA THR A 920 -20.98 0.18 -0.42
C THR A 920 -21.25 -1.26 -0.86
N GLY A 921 -20.77 -2.25 -0.10
CA GLY A 921 -20.97 -3.67 -0.33
C GLY A 921 -19.98 -4.55 0.44
N PRO A 922 -20.04 -5.88 0.27
CA PRO A 922 -19.15 -6.83 0.98
C PRO A 922 -17.68 -6.78 0.50
N TYR A 923 -17.41 -6.11 -0.62
CA TYR A 923 -16.07 -5.95 -1.20
C TYR A 923 -15.53 -4.52 -1.04
N ASP A 924 -16.13 -3.71 -0.16
CA ASP A 924 -15.65 -2.37 0.15
C ASP A 924 -14.28 -2.49 0.87
N ASP A 925 -13.22 -2.16 0.14
CA ASP A 925 -11.84 -2.24 0.61
C ASP A 925 -11.51 -1.16 1.65
N SER A 926 -12.38 -0.19 1.90
CA SER A 926 -12.19 0.72 3.03
C SER A 926 -12.45 0.04 4.39
N VAL A 927 -13.16 -1.09 4.43
CA VAL A 927 -13.47 -1.79 5.69
C VAL A 927 -12.30 -2.67 6.12
N THR A 928 -11.54 -2.21 7.10
CA THR A 928 -10.36 -2.92 7.64
C THR A 928 -10.61 -3.40 9.08
N GLY A 929 -9.76 -4.34 9.54
CA GLY A 929 -9.74 -4.79 10.94
C GLY A 929 -9.26 -3.72 11.94
N ASP A 930 -8.77 -2.57 11.45
CA ASP A 930 -8.19 -1.51 12.26
C ASP A 930 -9.20 -0.39 12.62
N ILE A 931 -10.46 -0.45 12.14
CA ILE A 931 -11.45 0.63 12.34
C ILE A 931 -11.63 1.07 13.80
N GLY A 932 -11.43 0.14 14.75
CA GLY A 932 -11.57 0.42 16.18
C GLY A 932 -13.03 0.59 16.61
N ALA A 933 -13.29 0.31 17.89
CA ALA A 933 -14.59 0.60 18.50
C ALA A 933 -14.47 1.36 19.83
N TRP A 934 -13.29 1.39 20.43
CA TRP A 934 -13.06 1.98 21.74
C TRP A 934 -11.73 2.73 21.78
N ARG A 935 -11.62 3.69 22.68
CA ARG A 935 -10.36 4.32 23.07
C ARG A 935 -10.28 4.51 24.58
N LEU A 936 -9.08 4.48 25.12
CA LEU A 936 -8.75 4.86 26.48
C LEU A 936 -8.21 6.28 26.48
N GLU A 937 -8.73 7.10 27.38
CA GLU A 937 -8.26 8.45 27.67
C GLU A 937 -7.64 8.43 29.07
N VAL A 938 -6.33 8.67 29.16
CA VAL A 938 -5.57 8.72 30.41
C VAL A 938 -5.14 10.16 30.68
N GLN A 939 -5.50 10.69 31.85
CA GLN A 939 -5.19 12.04 32.29
C GLN A 939 -4.81 12.04 33.77
N ALA A 940 -4.04 13.03 34.24
CA ALA A 940 -3.88 13.24 35.68
C ALA A 940 -5.23 13.57 36.33
N SER A 941 -5.55 12.97 37.48
CA SER A 941 -6.80 13.23 38.20
C SER A 941 -6.88 14.67 38.71
N GLU A 942 -5.74 15.27 39.04
CA GLU A 942 -5.63 16.69 39.40
C GLU A 942 -5.16 17.51 38.20
N ALA A 943 -5.76 18.68 38.01
CA ALA A 943 -5.35 19.60 36.97
C ALA A 943 -3.97 20.17 37.27
N ALA A 944 -2.99 19.85 36.42
CA ALA A 944 -1.67 20.44 36.51
C ALA A 944 -1.73 21.92 36.06
N PRO A 945 -1.01 22.84 36.73
CA PRO A 945 -0.95 24.24 36.30
C PRO A 945 -0.44 24.37 34.86
N ALA A 946 -0.95 25.37 34.12
CA ALA A 946 -0.50 25.65 32.76
C ALA A 946 1.03 25.84 32.71
N GLY A 947 1.67 25.26 31.70
CA GLY A 947 3.12 25.33 31.50
C GLY A 947 3.94 24.33 32.32
N THR A 948 3.31 23.58 33.23
CA THR A 948 3.99 22.50 33.96
C THR A 948 4.18 21.27 33.08
N VAL A 949 5.25 20.51 33.36
CA VAL A 949 5.55 19.28 32.64
C VAL A 949 4.73 18.13 33.23
N GLN A 950 3.97 17.46 32.38
CA GLN A 950 3.20 16.27 32.67
C GLN A 950 3.93 15.05 32.08
N TYR A 951 3.85 13.93 32.78
CA TYR A 951 4.53 12.70 32.40
C TYR A 951 3.54 11.55 32.27
N PHE A 952 3.64 10.80 31.18
CA PHE A 952 2.90 9.55 30.99
C PHE A 952 3.91 8.43 30.85
N LEU A 953 3.65 7.30 31.51
CA LEU A 953 4.50 6.13 31.44
C LEU A 953 3.63 4.90 31.41
N HIS A 954 3.69 4.19 30.29
CA HIS A 954 2.90 2.99 30.07
C HIS A 954 3.81 1.80 29.77
N ALA A 955 3.52 0.67 30.40
CA ALA A 955 4.10 -0.62 30.06
C ALA A 955 3.06 -1.50 29.37
N LEU A 956 3.33 -1.87 28.12
CA LEU A 956 2.46 -2.66 27.28
C LEU A 956 3.05 -4.07 27.20
N HIS A 957 2.39 -5.04 27.84
CA HIS A 957 2.81 -6.45 27.83
C HIS A 957 2.01 -7.22 26.78
N VAL A 958 2.69 -7.78 25.78
CA VAL A 958 2.08 -8.63 24.76
C VAL A 958 1.90 -10.04 25.31
N ALA A 959 0.74 -10.64 25.04
CA ALA A 959 0.39 -11.99 25.46
C ALA A 959 -0.52 -12.67 24.43
N ASP A 960 -0.57 -14.00 24.47
CA ASP A 960 -1.64 -14.75 23.80
C ASP A 960 -2.99 -14.44 24.46
N ASN A 961 -4.06 -14.45 23.66
CA ASN A 961 -5.41 -14.27 24.16
C ASN A 961 -5.83 -15.41 25.10
N ASP A 962 -6.21 -15.07 26.33
CA ASP A 962 -6.77 -16.01 27.31
C ASP A 962 -8.26 -16.31 27.07
N TYR A 963 -8.88 -15.63 26.10
CA TYR A 963 -10.31 -15.67 25.74
C TYR A 963 -11.26 -15.30 26.89
N GLY A 964 -10.76 -14.59 27.90
CA GLY A 964 -11.55 -14.08 29.02
C GLY A 964 -12.24 -12.74 28.72
N SER A 965 -13.20 -12.38 29.59
CA SER A 965 -13.91 -11.08 29.54
C SER A 965 -13.46 -10.07 30.60
N GLY A 966 -12.70 -10.52 31.61
CA GLY A 966 -12.20 -9.71 32.72
C GLY A 966 -10.75 -9.26 32.54
N SER A 967 -10.16 -8.75 33.63
CA SER A 967 -8.72 -8.43 33.69
C SER A 967 -7.86 -9.69 33.62
N ALA A 968 -6.78 -9.64 32.84
CA ALA A 968 -5.74 -10.67 32.78
C ALA A 968 -4.58 -10.43 33.77
N GLY A 969 -4.77 -9.55 34.76
CA GLY A 969 -3.74 -9.18 35.73
C GLY A 969 -3.01 -7.88 35.39
N SER A 970 -1.88 -7.63 36.07
CA SER A 970 -1.20 -6.34 36.09
C SER A 970 0.09 -6.25 35.29
N GLY A 971 0.53 -7.34 34.66
CA GLY A 971 1.83 -7.43 33.98
C GLY A 971 3.02 -7.37 34.95
N SER A 972 4.22 -7.42 34.39
CA SER A 972 5.49 -7.56 35.14
C SER A 972 6.28 -6.25 35.33
N ALA A 973 5.68 -5.08 35.06
CA ALA A 973 6.36 -3.79 35.16
C ALA A 973 6.05 -3.03 36.45
N GLN A 974 7.06 -2.53 37.16
CA GLN A 974 6.91 -1.72 38.37
C GLN A 974 7.73 -0.43 38.27
N ARG A 975 7.13 0.70 38.66
CA ARG A 975 7.85 1.97 38.83
C ARG A 975 8.74 1.90 40.07
N LEU A 976 9.99 2.33 39.94
CA LEU A 976 10.93 2.43 41.07
C LEU A 976 11.04 3.87 41.58
N VAL A 977 11.51 4.01 42.83
CA VAL A 977 11.83 5.32 43.41
C VAL A 977 13.09 5.86 42.72
N ALA A 978 13.01 7.09 42.22
CA ALA A 978 14.07 7.75 41.49
C ALA A 978 14.16 9.23 41.85
N ASP A 979 15.27 9.88 41.48
CA ASP A 979 15.39 11.33 41.64
C ASP A 979 14.42 12.11 40.71
N SER A 980 14.33 13.42 40.90
CA SER A 980 13.38 14.26 40.14
C SER A 980 13.64 14.32 38.63
N HIS A 981 14.82 13.89 38.17
CA HIS A 981 15.27 13.95 36.78
C HIS A 981 15.24 12.59 36.09
N THR A 982 15.02 11.52 36.85
CA THR A 982 15.06 10.14 36.35
C THR A 982 13.70 9.48 36.53
N GLU A 983 13.27 8.71 35.54
CA GLU A 983 12.10 7.85 35.64
C GLU A 983 12.52 6.40 35.38
N VAL A 984 12.11 5.46 36.23
CA VAL A 984 12.67 4.10 36.22
C VAL A 984 11.59 3.04 36.33
N VAL A 985 11.67 2.05 35.45
CA VAL A 985 10.80 0.88 35.43
C VAL A 985 11.64 -0.38 35.64
N LEU A 986 11.24 -1.20 36.61
CA LEU A 986 11.68 -2.58 36.77
C LEU A 986 10.75 -3.52 36.00
N ILE A 987 11.31 -4.35 35.13
CA ILE A 987 10.62 -5.42 34.41
C ILE A 987 11.01 -6.76 35.03
N GLY A 988 10.02 -7.48 35.54
CA GLY A 988 10.24 -8.68 36.33
C GLY A 988 11.01 -8.34 37.61
N THR A 989 12.19 -8.95 37.78
CA THR A 989 13.05 -8.73 38.95
C THR A 989 14.47 -8.28 38.60
N GLN A 990 14.82 -8.23 37.30
CA GLN A 990 16.22 -8.09 36.86
C GLN A 990 16.49 -6.94 35.90
N THR A 991 15.51 -6.59 35.04
CA THR A 991 15.72 -5.61 33.97
C THR A 991 15.20 -4.25 34.40
N VAL A 992 16.08 -3.25 34.44
CA VAL A 992 15.74 -1.86 34.72
C VAL A 992 15.82 -1.06 33.43
N VAL A 993 14.79 -0.28 33.14
CA VAL A 993 14.80 0.74 32.08
C VAL A 993 14.67 2.10 32.72
N ALA A 994 15.66 2.97 32.50
CA ALA A 994 15.70 4.34 33.00
C ALA A 994 15.51 5.35 31.85
N PHE A 995 14.66 6.33 32.08
CA PHE A 995 14.38 7.44 31.18
C PHE A 995 14.79 8.76 31.82
N ASN A 996 15.35 9.65 31.01
CA ASN A 996 15.56 11.03 31.38
C ASN A 996 14.23 11.82 31.34
N ARG A 997 13.88 12.48 32.45
CA ARG A 997 12.67 13.34 32.54
C ARG A 997 12.88 14.74 31.95
N ASP A 998 14.11 15.12 31.69
CA ASP A 998 14.45 16.43 31.12
C ASP A 998 14.39 16.44 29.59
N ALA A 999 14.34 17.65 29.05
CA ALA A 999 14.45 17.85 27.61
C ALA A 999 15.89 17.65 27.13
N ALA A 1000 16.85 18.21 27.86
CA ALA A 1000 18.27 18.11 27.56
C ALA A 1000 18.82 16.73 27.98
N PRO A 1001 19.79 16.18 27.24
CA PRO A 1001 20.45 14.93 27.62
C PRO A 1001 21.08 15.00 29.02
N SER A 1002 20.96 13.92 29.80
CA SER A 1002 21.40 13.91 31.19
C SER A 1002 22.84 13.40 31.36
N ALA A 1003 23.59 14.02 32.28
CA ALA A 1003 24.89 13.53 32.73
C ALA A 1003 24.79 12.57 33.93
N ARG A 1004 23.59 12.41 34.52
CA ARG A 1004 23.39 11.62 35.73
C ARG A 1004 21.97 11.07 35.85
N MET A 1005 21.85 9.82 36.28
CA MET A 1005 20.60 9.19 36.68
C MET A 1005 20.76 8.51 38.02
N SER A 1006 19.72 8.56 38.87
CA SER A 1006 19.75 7.91 40.18
C SER A 1006 18.40 7.33 40.58
N TRP A 1007 18.44 6.11 41.11
CA TRP A 1007 17.26 5.38 41.56
C TRP A 1007 17.59 4.37 42.65
N THR A 1008 16.55 3.89 43.33
CA THR A 1008 16.62 2.77 44.28
C THR A 1008 16.00 1.55 43.63
N GLY A 1009 16.71 0.42 43.60
CA GLY A 1009 16.25 -0.82 43.00
C GLY A 1009 16.68 -2.06 43.80
N PRO A 1010 16.12 -3.25 43.49
CA PRO A 1010 16.50 -4.47 44.17
C PRO A 1010 17.93 -4.90 43.76
N PRO A 1011 18.68 -5.61 44.63
CA PRO A 1011 20.01 -6.14 44.29
C PRO A 1011 20.00 -7.06 43.05
N SER A 1012 18.85 -7.70 42.77
CA SER A 1012 18.65 -8.55 41.59
C SER A 1012 18.60 -7.78 40.26
N ALA A 1013 18.50 -6.44 40.29
CA ALA A 1013 18.49 -5.59 39.10
C ALA A 1013 19.88 -5.50 38.48
N THR A 1014 20.30 -6.56 37.79
CA THR A 1014 21.63 -6.66 37.17
C THR A 1014 21.69 -6.04 35.78
N THR A 1015 20.54 -5.91 35.11
CA THR A 1015 20.44 -5.44 33.73
C THR A 1015 19.87 -4.02 33.71
N VAL A 1016 20.54 -3.07 33.06
CA VAL A 1016 20.15 -1.66 33.00
C VAL A 1016 20.18 -1.15 31.57
N LEU A 1017 19.08 -0.55 31.13
CA LEU A 1017 19.00 0.23 29.90
C LEU A 1017 18.63 1.68 30.24
N ALA A 1018 19.59 2.60 30.15
CA ALA A 1018 19.37 4.01 30.45
C ALA A 1018 19.34 4.83 29.15
N THR A 1019 18.31 5.66 28.99
CA THR A 1019 18.03 6.41 27.74
C THR A 1019 17.98 7.92 27.96
N GLY A 1020 18.40 8.70 26.96
CA GLY A 1020 18.41 10.16 27.05
C GLY A 1020 19.57 10.73 27.86
N LEU A 1021 20.69 10.00 27.93
CA LEU A 1021 21.96 10.46 28.49
C LEU A 1021 22.74 11.31 27.47
N LEU A 1022 23.77 12.03 27.93
CA LEU A 1022 24.70 12.72 27.03
C LEU A 1022 25.29 11.73 26.00
N PRO A 1023 25.17 11.99 24.68
CA PRO A 1023 25.72 11.11 23.65
C PRO A 1023 27.23 10.96 23.75
N ASN A 1024 27.74 9.79 23.31
CA ASN A 1024 29.17 9.50 23.21
C ASN A 1024 29.99 9.87 24.47
N SER A 1025 29.40 9.73 25.65
CA SER A 1025 29.99 10.13 26.92
C SER A 1025 30.28 8.91 27.79
N ASP A 1026 31.30 9.01 28.64
CA ASP A 1026 31.76 7.94 29.51
C ASP A 1026 31.03 8.01 30.87
N PHE A 1027 30.54 6.86 31.34
CA PHE A 1027 29.71 6.72 32.54
C PHE A 1027 30.22 5.63 33.47
N LEU A 1028 29.98 5.84 34.77
CA LEU A 1028 30.20 4.87 35.84
C LEU A 1028 28.87 4.58 36.53
N LEU A 1029 28.53 3.29 36.68
CA LEU A 1029 27.43 2.84 37.51
C LEU A 1029 27.96 2.52 38.91
N SER A 1030 27.54 3.29 39.90
CA SER A 1030 27.83 3.07 41.32
C SER A 1030 26.64 2.43 42.00
N ARG A 1031 26.88 1.47 42.90
CA ARG A 1031 25.86 0.80 43.72
C ARG A 1031 26.20 0.95 45.20
N ALA A 1032 25.23 1.32 46.02
CA ALA A 1032 25.37 1.42 47.47
C ALA A 1032 24.16 0.77 48.16
N ALA A 1033 24.40 -0.10 49.14
CA ALA A 1033 23.32 -0.72 49.91
C ALA A 1033 22.56 0.33 50.75
N THR A 1034 21.24 0.21 50.79
CA THR A 1034 20.32 1.05 51.57
C THR A 1034 19.32 0.17 52.32
N ALA A 1035 18.52 0.75 53.22
CA ALA A 1035 17.48 0.01 53.93
C ALA A 1035 16.41 -0.56 52.97
N ASP A 1036 16.19 0.10 51.82
CA ASP A 1036 15.10 -0.21 50.88
C ASP A 1036 15.59 -0.93 49.60
N GLY A 1037 16.84 -1.41 49.58
CA GLY A 1037 17.47 -2.05 48.41
C GLY A 1037 18.86 -1.49 48.13
N GLU A 1038 19.22 -1.33 46.86
CA GLU A 1038 20.45 -0.65 46.42
C GLU A 1038 20.12 0.71 45.82
N GLN A 1039 20.87 1.74 46.21
CA GLN A 1039 20.92 2.99 45.48
C GLN A 1039 21.89 2.82 44.29
N LEU A 1040 21.37 3.06 43.09
CA LEU A 1040 22.12 3.04 41.85
C LEU A 1040 22.29 4.48 41.35
N ILE A 1041 23.52 4.80 40.94
CA ILE A 1041 23.86 6.11 40.35
C ILE A 1041 24.67 5.85 39.08
N LEU A 1042 24.09 6.16 37.93
CA LEU A 1042 24.79 6.20 36.66
C LEU A 1042 25.18 7.65 36.38
N ALA A 1043 26.47 7.98 36.44
CA ALA A 1043 26.96 9.35 36.29
C ALA A 1043 28.13 9.44 35.31
N GLN A 1044 28.22 10.56 34.61
CA GLN A 1044 29.35 10.87 33.73
C GLN A 1044 30.64 10.83 34.56
N ALA A 1045 31.67 10.18 34.03
CA ALA A 1045 32.95 10.00 34.68
C ALA A 1045 34.11 10.20 33.70
N PRO A 1046 35.32 10.57 34.17
CA PRO A 1046 36.51 10.53 33.33
C PRO A 1046 36.73 9.15 32.72
N ALA A 1047 37.20 9.09 31.48
CA ALA A 1047 37.43 7.84 30.73
C ALA A 1047 38.30 6.82 31.49
N SER A 1048 39.23 7.29 32.33
CA SER A 1048 40.09 6.42 33.17
C SER A 1048 39.35 5.66 34.28
N SER A 1049 38.12 6.06 34.61
CA SER A 1049 37.30 5.51 35.70
C SER A 1049 35.94 4.99 35.24
N ALA A 1050 35.54 5.30 34.00
CA ALA A 1050 34.28 4.87 33.44
C ALA A 1050 34.31 3.39 33.06
N THR A 1051 33.15 2.74 33.18
CA THR A 1051 32.97 1.33 32.79
C THR A 1051 32.10 1.20 31.56
N TYR A 1052 31.28 2.21 31.28
CA TYR A 1052 30.32 2.20 30.18
C TYR A 1052 30.44 3.47 29.37
N ARG A 1053 30.08 3.39 28.09
CA ARG A 1053 30.01 4.53 27.20
C ARG A 1053 28.64 4.56 26.55
N SER A 1054 27.99 5.72 26.55
CA SER A 1054 26.71 5.88 25.88
C SER A 1054 26.88 5.88 24.36
N SER A 1055 25.89 5.39 23.64
CA SER A 1055 25.82 5.46 22.18
C SER A 1055 25.72 6.92 21.65
N SER A 1056 25.69 7.08 20.32
CA SER A 1056 25.37 8.35 19.66
C SER A 1056 23.95 8.84 19.95
N GLU A 1057 23.07 7.95 20.39
CA GLU A 1057 21.68 8.24 20.74
C GLU A 1057 21.47 8.47 22.24
N GLY A 1058 22.56 8.47 23.02
CA GLY A 1058 22.48 8.69 24.46
C GLY A 1058 21.91 7.50 25.22
N VAL A 1059 22.19 6.28 24.77
CA VAL A 1059 21.77 5.03 25.42
C VAL A 1059 22.97 4.34 26.08
N VAL A 1060 22.81 3.90 27.32
CA VAL A 1060 23.75 3.00 28.00
C VAL A 1060 23.04 1.67 28.26
N ASN A 1061 23.54 0.59 27.65
CA ASN A 1061 23.12 -0.79 27.89
C ASN A 1061 24.14 -1.50 28.80
N ILE A 1062 23.66 -2.08 29.90
CA ILE A 1062 24.42 -2.89 30.85
C ILE A 1062 23.73 -4.25 30.98
N GLY A 1063 24.31 -5.28 30.38
CA GLY A 1063 23.88 -6.66 30.58
C GLY A 1063 22.61 -7.10 29.84
N MET A 1064 22.20 -6.41 28.76
CA MET A 1064 21.22 -6.92 27.77
C MET A 1064 21.88 -7.48 26.52
#